data_AF-A0A534ZYT7-F1
#
_entry.id   AF-A0A534ZYT7-F1
#
_cell.length_a   1.000
_cell.length_b   1.000
_cell.length_c   1.000
_cell.angle_alpha   90.00
_cell.angle_beta   90.00
_cell.angle_gamma   90.00
#
_symmetry.space_group_name_H-M   'P 1'
#
loop_
_entity.id
_entity.type
_entity.pdbx_description
1 polymer ?
#
loop_
_entity_poly.entity_id
_entity_poly.type
_entity_poly.pdbx_seq_one_letter_code
_entity_poly.pdbx_strand_id
1 'polypeptide(L)'
;MATRLTIALGVFAFVSSGTAHAVTLNQGAAACQAAVGRGLRGFKKAYVKAWEKCLDGDLKGKGCDAAKRDTVIAIAMTKANATVTGTCTDALLFDAAPNGAGFAKDCHLEGGGGEILDGPEAACDGLPVGNATQLVDCLRCWKMAELNEFLKVLYACPTPHSIPGGSDLDCGTAPGACPSATDKVTVGCLTTIAKNGLKWLLAKENAIERCEDSVRSGRISPPCPDPLTATELGAAAQKAKDRITGKCPALPPWWDECPEKTSDGASCTPIANVNDLRDCVVDTGEAIVDELVCQQYPGTSGCPTTTTTTTTTTTLPACCGFANGGPKQLRFETTVGTGDCGTVPVGTGAVNLRCGGLYFGGSGETVPLPQAVPDKGVSFFKITSCDDTAKGLTLARTVKTDPGVSIRTCTDPTGICTAAAPGTCDTNTFTCTGSGICTSGTCTRGLVGLSCSAGPDCDFDCGNDHDCDMCTAGNVGAHCNTLKGGDHQCSCLFGPPLPIPNAGVPNASTCVINTIGNQFNTTISGSGDCVAGTSTVSLPLNSEVYLTADLLPKRCSAATTGGLAGASCSLNANCPGGFCGSDPAIQPCPICNPTTLKCNGGPNEGASCTPGSSAVSSAFPTSHDCPPPHVGAEVGGVPMPFSLTTGTASKTSFSTGSGNSKSNIFCGLCKNPLGGFQNPPTPANGCTSDAQCTTPPFTSCEQNLNGAFGHPDADTITEVGEAAGDLSDGAQHNSTLVSVFCISPFYDSMFDTNWGFPGPGAVSLP
;
A
#
# COMPACT_ATOMS: atom_id res chain seq x y z
N MET A 1 -50.55 30.54 -0.69
CA MET A 1 -51.42 29.74 -1.58
C MET A 1 -50.54 28.76 -2.32
N ALA A 2 -50.72 27.48 -2.04
CA ALA A 2 -49.89 26.39 -2.51
C ALA A 2 -50.20 26.05 -3.96
N THR A 3 -49.17 25.91 -4.79
CA THR A 3 -49.26 25.21 -6.07
C THR A 3 -48.16 24.16 -6.12
N ARG A 4 -48.61 22.90 -6.22
CA ARG A 4 -47.81 21.69 -6.37
C ARG A 4 -47.08 21.70 -7.71
N LEU A 5 -45.85 21.20 -7.74
CA LEU A 5 -45.30 20.60 -8.96
C LEU A 5 -44.65 19.26 -8.60
N THR A 6 -45.25 18.23 -9.18
CA THR A 6 -44.94 16.81 -9.09
C THR A 6 -43.66 16.51 -9.88
N ILE A 7 -42.72 15.75 -9.31
CA ILE A 7 -41.70 15.03 -10.09
C ILE A 7 -41.85 13.54 -9.77
N ALA A 8 -41.86 12.76 -10.85
CA ALA A 8 -42.42 11.42 -10.96
C ALA A 8 -41.60 10.33 -10.25
N LEU A 9 -42.30 9.41 -9.58
CA LEU A 9 -41.77 8.09 -9.22
C LEU A 9 -41.64 7.24 -10.50
N GLY A 10 -40.40 6.91 -10.88
CA GLY A 10 -40.11 5.81 -11.79
C GLY A 10 -40.16 4.48 -11.03
N VAL A 11 -41.14 3.64 -11.36
CA VAL A 11 -41.23 2.25 -10.90
C VAL A 11 -40.19 1.43 -11.68
N PHE A 12 -39.09 1.05 -11.02
CA PHE A 12 -38.23 -0.02 -11.51
C PHE A 12 -38.77 -1.36 -11.03
N ALA A 13 -39.11 -2.23 -11.97
CA ALA A 13 -39.48 -3.61 -11.71
C ALA A 13 -38.25 -4.37 -11.17
N PHE A 14 -38.37 -4.87 -9.94
CA PHE A 14 -37.37 -5.74 -9.33
C PHE A 14 -37.37 -7.12 -10.01
N VAL A 15 -36.24 -7.47 -10.63
CA VAL A 15 -35.87 -8.88 -10.84
C VAL A 15 -35.39 -9.38 -9.48
N SER A 16 -36.07 -10.39 -8.93
CA SER A 16 -35.81 -10.93 -7.59
C SER A 16 -34.54 -11.78 -7.56
N SER A 17 -33.42 -11.20 -7.15
CA SER A 17 -32.29 -11.92 -6.55
C SER A 17 -32.51 -11.97 -5.04
N GLY A 18 -32.54 -13.18 -4.46
CA GLY A 18 -32.90 -13.41 -3.06
C GLY A 18 -31.97 -12.68 -2.08
N THR A 19 -32.49 -11.63 -1.43
CA THR A 19 -31.82 -10.92 -0.35
C THR A 19 -32.09 -11.61 0.98
N ALA A 20 -31.05 -11.84 1.78
CA ALA A 20 -31.18 -12.28 3.17
C ALA A 20 -31.95 -11.21 3.95
N HIS A 21 -33.14 -11.56 4.44
CA HIS A 21 -33.95 -10.67 5.27
C HIS A 21 -33.48 -10.77 6.73
N ALA A 22 -33.49 -9.66 7.47
CA ALA A 22 -33.19 -9.65 8.90
C ALA A 22 -34.10 -10.65 9.66
N VAL A 23 -33.49 -11.58 10.39
CA VAL A 23 -34.19 -12.72 11.01
C VAL A 23 -34.70 -12.35 12.41
N THR A 24 -35.98 -12.66 12.69
CA THR A 24 -36.57 -12.52 14.04
C THR A 24 -35.90 -13.48 15.03
N LEU A 25 -35.52 -12.97 16.21
CA LEU A 25 -34.85 -13.73 17.26
C LEU A 25 -35.86 -14.23 18.31
N ASN A 26 -35.52 -15.34 18.95
CA ASN A 26 -36.25 -15.80 20.14
C ASN A 26 -36.09 -14.81 21.29
N GLN A 27 -37.03 -14.81 22.25
CA GLN A 27 -37.09 -13.81 23.32
C GLN A 27 -35.78 -13.65 24.11
N GLY A 28 -35.08 -14.76 24.38
CA GLY A 28 -33.77 -14.74 25.06
C GLY A 28 -32.67 -14.07 24.23
N ALA A 29 -32.58 -14.44 22.94
CA ALA A 29 -31.60 -13.87 22.00
C ALA A 29 -31.89 -12.40 21.71
N ALA A 30 -33.16 -12.02 21.53
CA ALA A 30 -33.58 -10.63 21.38
C ALA A 30 -33.26 -9.79 22.63
N ALA A 31 -33.47 -10.33 23.84
CA ALA A 31 -33.13 -9.64 25.08
C ALA A 31 -31.61 -9.46 25.25
N CYS A 32 -30.83 -10.46 24.82
CA CYS A 32 -29.37 -10.41 24.80
C CYS A 32 -28.85 -9.38 23.78
N GLN A 33 -29.32 -9.40 22.52
CA GLN A 33 -29.00 -8.39 21.51
C GLN A 33 -29.28 -6.97 22.02
N ALA A 34 -30.46 -6.76 22.61
CA ALA A 34 -30.81 -5.47 23.18
C ALA A 34 -29.92 -5.09 24.39
N ALA A 35 -29.35 -6.06 25.12
CA ALA A 35 -28.39 -5.81 26.19
C ALA A 35 -27.02 -5.37 25.65
N VAL A 36 -26.55 -5.96 24.55
CA VAL A 36 -25.36 -5.53 23.80
C VAL A 36 -25.52 -4.07 23.39
N GLY A 37 -26.60 -3.74 22.69
CA GLY A 37 -26.92 -2.36 22.30
C GLY A 37 -26.98 -1.41 23.52
N ARG A 38 -27.72 -1.76 24.59
CA ARG A 38 -27.79 -0.91 25.81
C ARG A 38 -26.41 -0.67 26.45
N GLY A 39 -25.58 -1.71 26.55
CA GLY A 39 -24.24 -1.61 27.12
C GLY A 39 -23.35 -0.66 26.33
N LEU A 40 -23.30 -0.84 25.01
CA LEU A 40 -22.49 -0.04 24.11
C LEU A 40 -23.02 1.38 23.92
N ARG A 41 -24.35 1.60 23.96
CA ARG A 41 -24.95 2.95 24.02
C ARG A 41 -24.49 3.72 25.24
N GLY A 42 -24.50 3.07 26.40
CA GLY A 42 -24.03 3.66 27.66
C GLY A 42 -22.56 4.04 27.60
N PHE A 43 -21.73 3.12 27.08
CA PHE A 43 -20.29 3.32 26.90
C PHE A 43 -19.98 4.51 25.98
N LYS A 44 -20.44 4.47 24.73
CA LYS A 44 -20.25 5.54 23.74
C LYS A 44 -20.65 6.91 24.27
N LYS A 45 -21.84 7.01 24.89
CA LYS A 45 -22.32 8.28 25.46
C LYS A 45 -21.40 8.82 26.53
N ALA A 46 -20.78 7.96 27.35
CA ALA A 46 -19.79 8.38 28.33
C ALA A 46 -18.47 8.78 27.66
N TYR A 47 -18.03 8.00 26.67
CA TYR A 47 -16.81 8.22 25.89
C TYR A 47 -16.80 9.60 25.22
N VAL A 48 -17.75 9.84 24.33
CA VAL A 48 -17.81 11.10 23.57
C VAL A 48 -18.02 12.32 24.44
N LYS A 49 -18.77 12.20 25.56
CA LYS A 49 -18.95 13.30 26.50
C LYS A 49 -17.71 13.60 27.34
N ALA A 50 -16.94 12.58 27.68
CA ALA A 50 -15.68 12.74 28.40
C ALA A 50 -14.67 13.47 27.52
N TRP A 51 -14.56 13.07 26.25
CA TRP A 51 -13.75 13.74 25.24
C TRP A 51 -14.24 15.14 24.89
N GLU A 52 -15.54 15.33 24.62
CA GLU A 52 -16.16 16.66 24.38
C GLU A 52 -15.76 17.63 25.50
N LYS A 53 -15.91 17.21 26.76
CA LYS A 53 -15.60 18.06 27.91
C LYS A 53 -14.10 18.39 28.03
N CYS A 54 -13.24 17.43 27.71
CA CYS A 54 -11.79 17.56 27.72
C CYS A 54 -11.33 18.56 26.65
N LEU A 55 -11.69 18.33 25.39
CA LEU A 55 -11.28 19.12 24.24
C LEU A 55 -11.92 20.52 24.25
N ASP A 56 -13.18 20.65 24.67
CA ASP A 56 -13.79 21.96 24.93
C ASP A 56 -13.05 22.75 26.02
N GLY A 57 -12.47 22.05 27.01
CA GLY A 57 -11.67 22.64 28.07
C GLY A 57 -10.41 23.29 27.50
N ASP A 58 -9.70 22.57 26.63
CA ASP A 58 -8.51 23.05 25.94
C ASP A 58 -8.84 24.26 25.05
N LEU A 59 -9.86 24.17 24.18
CA LEU A 59 -10.30 25.28 23.32
C LEU A 59 -10.68 26.54 24.11
N LYS A 60 -11.26 26.37 25.31
CA LYS A 60 -11.68 27.47 26.18
C LYS A 60 -10.55 28.00 27.08
N GLY A 61 -9.35 27.43 27.01
CA GLY A 61 -8.20 27.79 27.85
C GLY A 61 -8.36 27.36 29.32
N LYS A 62 -9.23 26.39 29.60
CA LYS A 62 -9.42 25.81 30.94
C LYS A 62 -8.56 24.56 31.18
N GLY A 63 -8.03 23.98 30.11
CA GLY A 63 -7.32 22.71 30.12
C GLY A 63 -8.25 21.50 30.20
N CYS A 64 -7.77 20.36 29.70
CA CYS A 64 -8.40 19.06 29.87
C CYS A 64 -7.99 18.39 31.20
N ASP A 65 -8.98 17.82 31.89
CA ASP A 65 -8.77 16.91 33.03
C ASP A 65 -8.74 15.47 32.51
N ALA A 66 -7.58 15.03 32.01
CA ALA A 66 -7.39 13.72 31.41
C ALA A 66 -7.68 12.58 32.40
N ALA A 67 -7.24 12.71 33.66
CA ALA A 67 -7.49 11.72 34.69
C ALA A 67 -9.00 11.48 34.92
N LYS A 68 -9.79 12.55 34.96
CA LYS A 68 -11.24 12.45 35.09
C LYS A 68 -11.90 11.88 33.84
N ARG A 69 -11.42 12.25 32.65
CA ARG A 69 -11.88 11.69 31.37
C ARG A 69 -11.68 10.17 31.37
N ASP A 70 -10.47 9.72 31.65
CA ASP A 70 -10.09 8.30 31.61
C ASP A 70 -10.82 7.50 32.68
N THR A 71 -11.02 8.07 33.87
CA THR A 71 -11.85 7.46 34.93
C THR A 71 -13.31 7.26 34.48
N VAL A 72 -13.90 8.25 33.80
CA VAL A 72 -15.27 8.13 33.28
C VAL A 72 -15.38 7.05 32.22
N ILE A 73 -14.39 6.95 31.33
CA ILE A 73 -14.32 5.94 30.27
C ILE A 73 -14.19 4.54 30.89
N ALA A 74 -13.26 4.34 31.82
CA ALA A 74 -13.05 3.06 32.49
C ALA A 74 -14.31 2.58 33.24
N ILE A 75 -15.01 3.47 33.95
CA ILE A 75 -16.29 3.14 34.62
C ILE A 75 -17.34 2.70 33.58
N ALA A 76 -17.37 3.35 32.43
CA ALA A 76 -18.34 3.04 31.37
C ALA A 76 -18.05 1.68 30.71
N MET A 77 -16.77 1.33 30.51
CA MET A 77 -16.34 0.01 30.03
C MET A 77 -16.83 -1.10 30.98
N THR A 78 -16.57 -0.94 32.28
CA THR A 78 -17.01 -1.91 33.30
C THR A 78 -18.54 -2.08 33.30
N LYS A 79 -19.29 -0.98 33.16
CA LYS A 79 -20.76 -1.02 33.08
C LYS A 79 -21.27 -1.71 31.82
N ALA A 80 -20.60 -1.53 30.68
CA ALA A 80 -20.94 -2.23 29.44
C ALA A 80 -20.78 -3.74 29.62
N ASN A 81 -19.63 -4.20 30.13
CA ASN A 81 -19.40 -5.62 30.41
C ASN A 81 -20.47 -6.18 31.36
N ALA A 82 -20.73 -5.51 32.48
CA ALA A 82 -21.75 -5.96 33.44
C ALA A 82 -23.18 -6.01 32.84
N THR A 83 -23.51 -5.09 31.93
CA THR A 83 -24.83 -5.06 31.27
C THR A 83 -25.02 -6.27 30.36
N VAL A 84 -23.99 -6.60 29.58
CA VAL A 84 -24.04 -7.72 28.62
C VAL A 84 -23.95 -9.06 29.35
N THR A 85 -22.95 -9.25 30.21
CA THR A 85 -22.76 -10.52 30.94
C THR A 85 -23.86 -10.83 31.95
N GLY A 86 -24.60 -9.81 32.41
CA GLY A 86 -25.78 -9.99 33.26
C GLY A 86 -27.02 -10.51 32.52
N THR A 87 -27.05 -10.45 31.17
CA THR A 87 -28.21 -10.86 30.36
C THR A 87 -27.89 -11.97 29.37
N CYS A 88 -26.67 -11.98 28.83
CA CYS A 88 -26.25 -12.85 27.74
C CYS A 88 -25.46 -14.07 28.25
N THR A 89 -25.77 -15.23 27.68
CA THR A 89 -24.88 -16.41 27.70
C THR A 89 -24.13 -16.50 26.38
N ASP A 90 -23.05 -17.29 26.33
CA ASP A 90 -22.30 -17.51 25.09
C ASP A 90 -23.20 -18.08 23.98
N ALA A 91 -24.14 -18.98 24.32
CA ALA A 91 -25.14 -19.49 23.38
C ALA A 91 -26.03 -18.37 22.82
N LEU A 92 -26.53 -17.47 23.69
CA LEU A 92 -27.38 -16.36 23.26
C LEU A 92 -26.64 -15.34 22.38
N LEU A 93 -25.31 -15.24 22.48
CA LEU A 93 -24.48 -14.35 21.65
C LEU A 93 -24.09 -14.99 20.33
N PHE A 94 -23.56 -16.22 20.37
CA PHE A 94 -22.85 -16.82 19.23
C PHE A 94 -23.66 -17.87 18.47
N ASP A 95 -24.73 -18.44 19.05
CA ASP A 95 -25.56 -19.37 18.27
C ASP A 95 -26.28 -18.63 17.14
N ALA A 96 -26.55 -19.34 16.05
CA ALA A 96 -27.26 -18.78 14.92
C ALA A 96 -28.69 -18.36 15.31
N ALA A 97 -29.20 -17.34 14.62
CA ALA A 97 -30.61 -17.00 14.68
C ALA A 97 -31.48 -18.23 14.32
N PRO A 98 -32.63 -18.43 14.98
CA PRO A 98 -33.26 -17.53 15.93
C PRO A 98 -32.82 -17.72 17.40
N ASN A 99 -31.96 -18.70 17.69
CA ASN A 99 -31.66 -19.11 19.08
C ASN A 99 -30.55 -18.29 19.74
N GLY A 100 -29.65 -17.70 18.95
CA GLY A 100 -28.69 -16.69 19.41
C GLY A 100 -28.68 -15.46 18.49
N ALA A 101 -27.93 -14.44 18.88
CA ALA A 101 -27.78 -13.19 18.16
C ALA A 101 -26.91 -13.32 16.88
N GLY A 102 -26.10 -14.38 16.79
CA GLY A 102 -25.29 -14.68 15.61
C GLY A 102 -24.00 -13.88 15.49
N PHE A 103 -23.42 -13.41 16.61
CA PHE A 103 -22.09 -12.80 16.58
C PHE A 103 -21.02 -13.82 16.18
N ALA A 104 -20.01 -13.37 15.43
CA ALA A 104 -18.82 -14.15 15.14
C ALA A 104 -18.00 -14.39 16.42
N LYS A 105 -17.14 -15.42 16.39
CA LYS A 105 -16.18 -15.75 17.47
C LYS A 105 -14.78 -15.25 17.12
N ASP A 106 -14.74 -14.08 16.52
CA ASP A 106 -13.55 -13.33 16.16
C ASP A 106 -13.89 -11.84 16.23
N CYS A 107 -12.86 -10.99 16.16
CA CYS A 107 -13.02 -9.55 16.16
C CYS A 107 -12.85 -8.94 14.76
N HIS A 108 -13.01 -9.75 13.70
CA HIS A 108 -12.90 -9.34 12.31
C HIS A 108 -14.22 -8.69 11.85
N LEU A 109 -14.55 -7.55 12.44
CA LEU A 109 -15.80 -6.85 12.17
C LEU A 109 -15.75 -6.10 10.84
N GLU A 110 -14.56 -5.69 10.41
CA GLU A 110 -14.26 -5.05 9.13
C GLU A 110 -13.08 -5.77 8.44
N GLY A 111 -12.96 -5.67 7.13
CA GLY A 111 -11.90 -6.36 6.38
C GLY A 111 -12.33 -7.60 5.57
N GLY A 112 -13.64 -7.80 5.35
CA GLY A 112 -14.15 -8.79 4.40
C GLY A 112 -13.86 -8.53 2.92
N GLY A 113 -13.27 -7.37 2.58
CA GLY A 113 -13.16 -6.86 1.21
C GLY A 113 -11.80 -6.26 0.81
N GLY A 114 -10.76 -6.36 1.64
CA GLY A 114 -9.43 -5.82 1.29
C GLY A 114 -9.20 -4.34 1.63
N GLU A 115 -9.93 -3.79 2.58
CA GLU A 115 -9.64 -2.48 3.20
C GLU A 115 -8.37 -2.55 4.08
N ILE A 116 -7.60 -1.46 4.09
CA ILE A 116 -6.41 -1.30 4.94
C ILE A 116 -6.92 -0.83 6.29
N LEU A 117 -6.91 -1.70 7.29
CA LEU A 117 -7.19 -1.31 8.66
C LEU A 117 -6.07 -0.38 9.16
N ASP A 118 -6.44 0.74 9.76
CA ASP A 118 -5.50 1.64 10.41
C ASP A 118 -4.92 1.00 11.68
N GLY A 119 -3.87 1.58 12.28
CA GLY A 119 -3.21 0.98 13.46
C GLY A 119 -4.15 0.63 14.63
N PRO A 120 -5.09 1.52 15.00
CA PRO A 120 -6.16 1.28 15.98
C PRO A 120 -7.15 0.17 15.61
N GLU A 121 -7.66 0.13 14.38
CA GLU A 121 -8.58 -0.90 13.89
C GLU A 121 -7.89 -2.26 13.82
N ALA A 122 -6.64 -2.30 13.35
CA ALA A 122 -5.82 -3.51 13.33
C ALA A 122 -5.56 -4.05 14.75
N ALA A 123 -5.44 -3.18 15.75
CA ALA A 123 -5.31 -3.60 17.15
C ALA A 123 -6.63 -4.20 17.69
N CYS A 124 -7.78 -3.71 17.21
CA CYS A 124 -9.08 -4.28 17.54
C CYS A 124 -9.32 -5.62 16.85
N ASP A 125 -8.98 -5.73 15.58
CA ASP A 125 -9.10 -6.93 14.74
C ASP A 125 -8.44 -8.16 15.38
N GLY A 126 -7.28 -7.96 16.03
CA GLY A 126 -6.53 -9.01 16.72
C GLY A 126 -7.08 -9.44 18.09
N LEU A 127 -8.18 -8.85 18.59
CA LEU A 127 -8.72 -9.19 19.92
C LEU A 127 -9.41 -10.57 19.92
N PRO A 128 -9.15 -11.42 20.93
CA PRO A 128 -9.78 -12.73 21.01
C PRO A 128 -11.27 -12.61 21.34
N VAL A 129 -12.12 -13.38 20.65
CA VAL A 129 -13.57 -13.44 20.91
C VAL A 129 -14.02 -14.88 21.17
N GLY A 130 -14.03 -15.29 22.44
CA GLY A 130 -14.46 -16.63 22.87
C GLY A 130 -15.59 -16.64 23.90
N ASN A 131 -15.94 -15.49 24.48
CA ASN A 131 -17.00 -15.36 25.48
C ASN A 131 -17.61 -13.95 25.47
N ALA A 132 -18.68 -13.74 26.24
CA ALA A 132 -19.38 -12.47 26.34
C ALA A 132 -18.48 -11.26 26.70
N THR A 133 -17.52 -11.42 27.62
CA THR A 133 -16.61 -10.32 28.01
C THR A 133 -15.71 -9.94 26.84
N GLN A 134 -15.12 -10.95 26.20
CA GLN A 134 -14.23 -10.80 25.06
C GLN A 134 -14.93 -10.16 23.85
N LEU A 135 -16.17 -10.55 23.55
CA LEU A 135 -16.97 -9.90 22.50
C LEU A 135 -17.24 -8.42 22.81
N VAL A 136 -17.53 -8.07 24.06
CA VAL A 136 -17.74 -6.65 24.42
C VAL A 136 -16.44 -5.87 24.41
N ASP A 137 -15.32 -6.49 24.79
CA ASP A 137 -13.99 -5.87 24.67
C ASP A 137 -13.67 -5.56 23.20
N CYS A 138 -13.94 -6.52 22.30
CA CYS A 138 -13.86 -6.36 20.84
C CYS A 138 -14.75 -5.21 20.32
N LEU A 139 -16.06 -5.27 20.56
CA LEU A 139 -17.02 -4.27 20.07
C LEU A 139 -16.75 -2.86 20.61
N ARG A 140 -16.18 -2.74 21.82
CA ARG A 140 -15.78 -1.44 22.36
C ARG A 140 -14.50 -0.92 21.71
N CYS A 141 -13.57 -1.80 21.35
CA CYS A 141 -12.34 -1.41 20.67
C CYS A 141 -12.67 -0.76 19.33
N TRP A 142 -13.40 -1.48 18.47
CA TRP A 142 -13.87 -0.97 17.19
C TRP A 142 -14.65 0.34 17.36
N LYS A 143 -15.62 0.34 18.26
CA LYS A 143 -16.37 1.56 18.58
C LYS A 143 -15.51 2.72 19.08
N MET A 144 -14.35 2.48 19.69
CA MET A 144 -13.43 3.56 20.07
C MET A 144 -12.67 4.11 18.86
N ALA A 145 -12.24 3.26 17.93
CA ALA A 145 -11.58 3.67 16.69
C ALA A 145 -12.49 4.64 15.91
N GLU A 146 -13.68 4.20 15.54
CA GLU A 146 -14.70 4.99 14.83
C GLU A 146 -15.03 6.33 15.50
N LEU A 147 -15.19 6.31 16.83
CA LEU A 147 -15.50 7.53 17.57
C LEU A 147 -14.32 8.50 17.62
N ASN A 148 -13.08 7.99 17.57
CA ASN A 148 -11.89 8.84 17.53
C ASN A 148 -11.78 9.56 16.20
N GLU A 149 -12.13 8.92 15.09
CA GLU A 149 -12.20 9.54 13.77
C GLU A 149 -13.17 10.70 13.76
N PHE A 150 -14.42 10.45 14.18
CA PHE A 150 -15.41 11.52 14.24
C PHE A 150 -15.01 12.65 15.21
N LEU A 151 -14.33 12.33 16.32
CA LEU A 151 -13.79 13.33 17.22
C LEU A 151 -12.69 14.17 16.55
N LYS A 152 -11.83 13.59 15.71
CA LYS A 152 -10.80 14.32 14.95
C LYS A 152 -11.43 15.24 13.92
N VAL A 153 -12.48 14.80 13.22
CA VAL A 153 -13.25 15.66 12.29
C VAL A 153 -13.84 16.86 13.04
N LEU A 154 -14.45 16.64 14.21
CA LEU A 154 -15.07 17.70 15.00
C LEU A 154 -14.05 18.65 15.68
N TYR A 155 -12.86 18.15 15.99
CA TYR A 155 -11.78 18.86 16.68
C TYR A 155 -10.50 18.86 15.84
N ALA A 156 -10.58 19.31 14.58
CA ALA A 156 -9.49 19.25 13.60
C ALA A 156 -8.22 20.05 13.97
N CYS A 157 -8.28 20.96 14.96
CA CYS A 157 -7.10 21.73 15.37
C CYS A 157 -6.30 21.02 16.47
N PRO A 158 -4.96 21.14 16.49
CA PRO A 158 -4.10 20.42 17.43
C PRO A 158 -4.29 20.97 18.85
N THR A 159 -4.95 20.20 19.71
CA THR A 159 -5.02 20.45 21.15
C THR A 159 -3.85 19.80 21.89
N PRO A 160 -3.42 20.33 23.05
CA PRO A 160 -2.34 19.73 23.85
C PRO A 160 -2.59 18.26 24.23
N HIS A 161 -3.85 17.85 24.27
CA HIS A 161 -4.24 16.46 24.42
C HIS A 161 -4.70 15.94 23.05
N SER A 162 -3.91 15.03 22.49
CA SER A 162 -4.28 14.35 21.25
C SER A 162 -5.36 13.31 21.51
N ILE A 163 -6.27 13.18 20.56
CA ILE A 163 -7.19 12.05 20.48
C ILE A 163 -6.33 10.83 20.09
N PRO A 164 -6.35 9.72 20.86
CA PRO A 164 -5.66 8.49 20.50
C PRO A 164 -6.15 7.97 19.16
N GLY A 165 -5.29 7.25 18.45
CA GLY A 165 -5.65 6.28 17.40
C GLY A 165 -7.03 6.43 16.73
N GLY A 166 -7.00 6.95 15.50
CA GLY A 166 -8.01 6.79 14.44
C GLY A 166 -7.34 7.19 13.12
N SER A 167 -8.03 7.12 11.98
CA SER A 167 -7.46 7.52 10.69
C SER A 167 -7.07 9.00 10.69
N ASP A 168 -6.12 9.36 9.83
CA ASP A 168 -5.82 10.76 9.51
C ASP A 168 -7.05 11.42 8.87
N LEU A 169 -7.09 12.76 8.88
CA LEU A 169 -8.13 13.45 8.13
C LEU A 169 -7.82 13.19 6.66
N ASP A 170 -8.70 12.42 6.04
CA ASP A 170 -8.61 11.91 4.68
C ASP A 170 -8.53 13.04 3.62
N CYS A 171 -8.97 14.23 4.04
CA CYS A 171 -9.12 15.44 3.26
C CYS A 171 -8.83 16.69 4.11
N GLY A 172 -8.50 17.80 3.44
CA GLY A 172 -8.19 19.06 4.10
C GLY A 172 -6.84 19.08 4.82
N THR A 173 -6.32 20.27 5.10
CA THR A 173 -5.08 20.45 5.87
C THR A 173 -5.42 20.85 7.30
N ALA A 174 -5.11 19.98 8.26
CA ALA A 174 -5.23 20.31 9.68
C ALA A 174 -4.40 21.59 9.99
N PRO A 175 -4.94 22.54 10.74
CA PRO A 175 -4.24 23.79 11.01
C PRO A 175 -3.05 23.57 11.93
N GLY A 176 -1.98 24.35 11.74
CA GLY A 176 -0.81 24.30 12.62
C GLY A 176 -1.08 24.77 14.06
N ALA A 177 -2.20 25.43 14.34
CA ALA A 177 -2.58 25.87 15.69
C ALA A 177 -4.10 26.07 15.86
N CYS A 178 -4.59 25.86 17.08
CA CYS A 178 -5.96 26.23 17.46
C CYS A 178 -6.13 27.76 17.64
N PRO A 179 -7.35 28.30 17.52
CA PRO A 179 -7.63 29.70 17.83
C PRO A 179 -7.29 30.03 19.28
N SER A 180 -6.85 31.27 19.54
CA SER A 180 -6.66 31.74 20.91
C SER A 180 -7.94 31.58 21.73
N ALA A 181 -7.82 31.12 22.98
CA ALA A 181 -8.95 31.03 23.90
C ALA A 181 -9.64 32.40 24.16
N THR A 182 -8.99 33.52 23.80
CA THR A 182 -9.58 34.86 23.83
C THR A 182 -10.54 35.14 22.67
N ASP A 183 -10.43 34.42 21.54
CA ASP A 183 -11.39 34.47 20.43
C ASP A 183 -12.66 33.67 20.78
N LYS A 184 -13.54 34.32 21.55
CA LYS A 184 -14.79 33.71 22.01
C LYS A 184 -15.77 33.39 20.87
N VAL A 185 -15.61 34.01 19.70
CA VAL A 185 -16.49 33.81 18.55
C VAL A 185 -16.14 32.51 17.85
N THR A 186 -14.89 32.35 17.42
CA THR A 186 -14.42 31.14 16.73
C THR A 186 -14.47 29.93 17.65
N VAL A 187 -14.00 30.06 18.90
CA VAL A 187 -14.12 29.00 19.92
C VAL A 187 -15.58 28.65 20.19
N GLY A 188 -16.47 29.65 20.20
CA GLY A 188 -17.91 29.46 20.36
C GLY A 188 -18.55 28.66 19.22
N CYS A 189 -18.10 28.89 17.98
CA CYS A 189 -18.54 28.13 16.81
C CYS A 189 -18.01 26.69 16.84
N LEU A 190 -16.69 26.48 17.02
CA LEU A 190 -16.07 25.15 17.07
C LEU A 190 -16.70 24.24 18.14
N THR A 191 -16.89 24.76 19.35
CA THR A 191 -17.54 23.99 20.44
C THR A 191 -19.03 23.72 20.17
N THR A 192 -19.67 24.50 19.30
CA THR A 192 -21.05 24.26 18.87
C THR A 192 -21.14 23.23 17.76
N ILE A 193 -20.17 23.20 16.85
CA ILE A 193 -20.01 22.16 15.83
C ILE A 193 -19.85 20.80 16.53
N ALA A 194 -18.82 20.66 17.35
CA ALA A 194 -18.54 19.41 18.07
C ALA A 194 -19.74 18.92 18.89
N LYS A 195 -20.32 19.80 19.70
CA LYS A 195 -21.47 19.47 20.55
C LYS A 195 -22.71 19.03 19.79
N ASN A 196 -22.99 19.60 18.62
CA ASN A 196 -24.18 19.23 17.85
C ASN A 196 -23.91 18.05 16.91
N GLY A 197 -22.70 17.89 16.39
CA GLY A 197 -22.26 16.67 15.70
C GLY A 197 -22.36 15.44 16.62
N LEU A 198 -21.78 15.50 17.81
CA LEU A 198 -21.87 14.41 18.80
C LEU A 198 -23.31 14.13 19.24
N LYS A 199 -24.16 15.17 19.37
CA LYS A 199 -25.58 14.97 19.69
C LYS A 199 -26.34 14.29 18.57
N TRP A 200 -26.04 14.64 17.32
CA TRP A 200 -26.61 14.01 16.15
C TRP A 200 -26.22 12.53 16.10
N LEU A 201 -24.92 12.21 16.18
CA LEU A 201 -24.41 10.83 16.23
C LEU A 201 -25.12 10.00 17.31
N LEU A 202 -25.19 10.53 18.55
CA LEU A 202 -25.87 9.86 19.65
C LEU A 202 -27.38 9.68 19.43
N ALA A 203 -28.04 10.61 18.72
CA ALA A 203 -29.45 10.53 18.40
C ALA A 203 -29.71 9.50 17.30
N LYS A 204 -28.92 9.51 16.21
CA LYS A 204 -29.06 8.60 15.08
C LYS A 204 -28.91 7.16 15.53
N GLU A 205 -27.80 6.84 16.17
CA GLU A 205 -27.54 5.46 16.60
C GLU A 205 -28.59 4.98 17.60
N ASN A 206 -28.98 5.81 18.59
CA ASN A 206 -30.05 5.42 19.51
C ASN A 206 -31.40 5.19 18.82
N ALA A 207 -31.70 5.87 17.71
CA ALA A 207 -32.93 5.66 16.95
C ALA A 207 -32.86 4.39 16.10
N ILE A 208 -31.75 4.18 15.38
CA ILE A 208 -31.52 2.97 14.57
C ILE A 208 -31.48 1.72 15.46
N GLU A 209 -30.78 1.75 16.58
CA GLU A 209 -30.71 0.64 17.52
C GLU A 209 -32.10 0.26 18.09
N ARG A 210 -32.99 1.23 18.33
CA ARG A 210 -34.38 0.95 18.74
C ARG A 210 -35.20 0.31 17.62
N CYS A 211 -34.96 0.75 16.38
CA CYS A 211 -35.59 0.17 15.21
C CYS A 211 -35.12 -1.29 15.05
N GLU A 212 -33.82 -1.54 15.11
CA GLU A 212 -33.23 -2.89 15.00
C GLU A 212 -33.68 -3.81 16.14
N ASP A 213 -33.70 -3.34 17.39
CA ASP A 213 -34.27 -4.08 18.52
C ASP A 213 -35.75 -4.47 18.26
N SER A 214 -36.50 -3.62 17.56
CA SER A 214 -37.91 -3.87 17.20
C SER A 214 -38.05 -4.87 16.05
N VAL A 215 -37.14 -4.85 15.07
CA VAL A 215 -37.04 -5.87 14.01
C VAL A 215 -36.70 -7.24 14.60
N ARG A 216 -35.65 -7.30 15.45
CA ARG A 216 -35.19 -8.55 16.07
C ARG A 216 -36.22 -9.17 17.00
N SER A 217 -37.06 -8.35 17.64
CA SER A 217 -38.17 -8.82 18.47
C SER A 217 -39.46 -9.11 17.69
N GLY A 218 -39.47 -8.92 16.37
CA GLY A 218 -40.62 -9.17 15.50
C GLY A 218 -41.77 -8.16 15.65
N ARG A 219 -41.51 -6.98 16.23
CA ARG A 219 -42.50 -5.92 16.41
C ARG A 219 -42.74 -5.10 15.14
N ILE A 220 -41.71 -4.96 14.32
CA ILE A 220 -41.75 -4.31 13.01
C ILE A 220 -41.02 -5.17 12.00
N SER A 221 -41.32 -5.00 10.72
CA SER A 221 -40.60 -5.67 9.63
C SER A 221 -39.40 -4.83 9.19
N PRO A 222 -38.27 -5.45 8.78
CA PRO A 222 -37.14 -4.73 8.19
C PRO A 222 -37.55 -4.06 6.86
N PRO A 223 -36.77 -3.09 6.35
CA PRO A 223 -35.49 -2.60 6.88
C PRO A 223 -35.63 -1.48 7.92
N CYS A 224 -34.55 -1.20 8.65
CA CYS A 224 -34.37 0.05 9.39
C CYS A 224 -33.54 1.04 8.57
N PRO A 225 -33.79 2.36 8.68
CA PRO A 225 -34.86 2.99 9.46
C PRO A 225 -36.26 2.77 8.87
N ASP A 226 -37.25 2.54 9.73
CA ASP A 226 -38.67 2.59 9.33
C ASP A 226 -39.13 4.06 9.14
N PRO A 227 -40.29 4.33 8.50
CA PRO A 227 -40.74 5.69 8.22
C PRO A 227 -40.81 6.63 9.45
N LEU A 228 -41.14 6.08 10.64
CA LEU A 228 -41.17 6.88 11.86
C LEU A 228 -39.75 7.24 12.30
N THR A 229 -38.85 6.26 12.32
CA THR A 229 -37.42 6.49 12.61
C THR A 229 -36.81 7.46 11.62
N ALA A 230 -37.04 7.31 10.31
CA ALA A 230 -36.56 8.23 9.28
C ALA A 230 -37.04 9.68 9.50
N THR A 231 -38.31 9.85 9.92
CA THR A 231 -38.85 11.17 10.27
C THR A 231 -38.17 11.77 11.51
N GLU A 232 -37.93 10.96 12.54
CA GLU A 232 -37.18 11.37 13.75
C GLU A 232 -35.75 11.80 13.41
N LEU A 233 -35.07 11.02 12.57
CA LEU A 233 -33.71 11.27 12.11
C LEU A 233 -33.61 12.57 11.31
N GLY A 234 -34.49 12.79 10.33
CA GLY A 234 -34.51 14.03 9.54
C GLY A 234 -34.70 15.27 10.41
N ALA A 235 -35.57 15.20 11.43
CA ALA A 235 -35.77 16.30 12.37
C ALA A 235 -34.55 16.54 13.27
N ALA A 236 -33.86 15.48 13.69
CA ALA A 236 -32.67 15.57 14.53
C ALA A 236 -31.46 16.11 13.74
N ALA A 237 -31.24 15.66 12.51
CA ALA A 237 -30.23 16.18 11.59
C ALA A 237 -30.44 17.67 11.34
N GLN A 238 -31.66 18.07 10.95
CA GLN A 238 -31.96 19.48 10.70
C GLN A 238 -31.74 20.35 11.95
N LYS A 239 -32.11 19.85 13.13
CA LYS A 239 -31.88 20.56 14.40
C LYS A 239 -30.39 20.73 14.72
N ALA A 240 -29.53 19.80 14.32
CA ALA A 240 -28.09 19.96 14.45
C ALA A 240 -27.59 21.06 13.49
N LYS A 241 -27.99 20.98 12.22
CA LYS A 241 -27.69 21.97 11.17
C LYS A 241 -28.08 23.40 11.58
N ASP A 242 -29.31 23.60 12.04
CA ASP A 242 -29.83 24.90 12.46
C ASP A 242 -29.03 25.51 13.63
N ARG A 243 -28.58 24.67 14.56
CA ARG A 243 -27.79 25.12 15.72
C ARG A 243 -26.36 25.53 15.35
N ILE A 244 -25.76 24.84 14.39
CA ILE A 244 -24.44 25.20 13.86
C ILE A 244 -24.55 26.55 13.15
N THR A 245 -25.47 26.69 12.20
CA THR A 245 -25.68 27.96 11.47
C THR A 245 -26.04 29.11 12.40
N GLY A 246 -26.86 28.85 13.43
CA GLY A 246 -27.25 29.89 14.39
C GLY A 246 -26.12 30.41 15.28
N LYS A 247 -24.97 29.71 15.34
CA LYS A 247 -23.86 30.06 16.24
C LYS A 247 -22.55 30.37 15.53
N CYS A 248 -22.38 29.91 14.30
CA CYS A 248 -21.22 30.14 13.47
C CYS A 248 -21.47 31.32 12.52
N PRO A 249 -20.93 32.53 12.83
CA PRO A 249 -21.18 33.72 12.01
C PRO A 249 -20.43 33.71 10.67
N ALA A 250 -19.38 32.90 10.57
CA ALA A 250 -18.59 32.67 9.36
C ALA A 250 -17.98 31.27 9.45
N LEU A 251 -17.43 30.80 8.33
CA LEU A 251 -16.65 29.58 8.28
C LEU A 251 -15.44 29.73 9.22
N PRO A 252 -15.22 28.82 10.20
CA PRO A 252 -13.98 28.84 10.95
C PRO A 252 -12.80 28.67 9.98
N PRO A 253 -11.61 29.20 10.30
CA PRO A 253 -10.41 28.93 9.49
C PRO A 253 -10.24 27.42 9.23
N TRP A 254 -9.53 27.02 8.14
CA TRP A 254 -9.16 25.63 7.75
C TRP A 254 -10.31 24.62 7.55
N TRP A 255 -11.56 25.08 7.51
CA TRP A 255 -12.70 24.28 7.03
C TRP A 255 -12.98 24.58 5.55
N ASP A 256 -11.96 24.59 4.70
CA ASP A 256 -12.04 24.79 3.26
C ASP A 256 -12.41 23.50 2.51
N GLU A 257 -12.23 22.36 3.16
CA GLU A 257 -12.55 21.04 2.66
C GLU A 257 -13.13 20.18 3.79
N CYS A 258 -14.10 19.33 3.48
CA CYS A 258 -14.65 18.37 4.42
C CYS A 258 -13.55 17.38 4.78
N PRO A 259 -13.26 17.12 6.06
CA PRO A 259 -12.09 16.31 6.44
C PRO A 259 -12.17 14.82 6.08
N GLU A 260 -13.31 14.35 5.58
CA GLU A 260 -13.55 12.98 5.13
C GLU A 260 -13.89 12.96 3.64
N LYS A 261 -13.53 11.87 2.95
CA LYS A 261 -13.92 11.63 1.55
C LYS A 261 -15.42 11.40 1.41
N THR A 262 -15.94 11.60 0.19
CA THR A 262 -17.28 11.14 -0.17
C THR A 262 -17.39 9.62 -0.04
N SER A 263 -18.62 9.11 0.15
CA SER A 263 -18.92 7.68 0.36
C SER A 263 -18.59 6.75 -0.82
N ASP A 264 -18.10 7.29 -1.94
CA ASP A 264 -17.54 6.56 -3.08
C ASP A 264 -16.00 6.50 -3.08
N GLY A 265 -15.35 7.06 -2.05
CA GLY A 265 -13.90 7.08 -1.87
C GLY A 265 -13.13 7.91 -2.91
N ALA A 266 -13.83 8.66 -3.77
CA ALA A 266 -13.25 9.20 -4.99
C ALA A 266 -12.78 10.66 -4.90
N SER A 267 -13.28 11.46 -3.95
CA SER A 267 -12.92 12.89 -3.84
C SER A 267 -13.23 13.53 -2.49
N CYS A 268 -12.49 14.59 -2.17
CA CYS A 268 -12.73 15.46 -1.03
C CYS A 268 -13.77 16.54 -1.36
N THR A 269 -14.68 16.84 -0.42
CA THR A 269 -15.79 17.79 -0.65
C THR A 269 -15.39 19.22 -0.25
N PRO A 270 -15.35 20.20 -1.17
CA PRO A 270 -15.05 21.59 -0.81
C PRO A 270 -16.13 22.21 0.08
N ILE A 271 -15.72 23.01 1.07
CA ILE A 271 -16.59 23.77 1.95
C ILE A 271 -16.46 25.26 1.64
N ALA A 272 -17.48 25.84 1.02
CA ALA A 272 -17.49 27.27 0.68
C ALA A 272 -18.15 28.14 1.75
N ASN A 273 -19.04 27.56 2.57
CA ASN A 273 -19.80 28.30 3.57
C ASN A 273 -20.25 27.42 4.75
N VAL A 274 -20.83 28.05 5.78
CA VAL A 274 -21.28 27.37 7.02
C VAL A 274 -22.39 26.33 6.76
N ASN A 275 -23.14 26.44 5.66
CA ASN A 275 -24.12 25.40 5.30
C ASN A 275 -23.44 24.15 4.75
N ASP A 276 -22.38 24.28 3.98
CA ASP A 276 -21.62 23.11 3.48
C ASP A 276 -20.94 22.41 4.67
N LEU A 277 -20.39 23.21 5.61
CA LEU A 277 -19.79 22.73 6.86
C LEU A 277 -20.75 21.88 7.71
N ARG A 278 -21.98 22.36 7.96
CA ARG A 278 -22.94 21.62 8.79
C ARG A 278 -23.48 20.37 8.09
N ASP A 279 -23.48 20.37 6.76
CA ASP A 279 -23.87 19.22 5.95
C ASP A 279 -22.79 18.14 6.05
N CYS A 280 -21.52 18.49 5.79
CA CYS A 280 -20.34 17.65 6.05
C CYS A 280 -20.38 16.99 7.45
N VAL A 281 -20.56 17.77 8.52
CA VAL A 281 -20.61 17.23 9.90
C VAL A 281 -21.74 16.23 10.13
N VAL A 282 -22.91 16.43 9.51
CA VAL A 282 -24.06 15.52 9.66
C VAL A 282 -23.85 14.26 8.84
N ASP A 283 -23.33 14.39 7.63
CA ASP A 283 -23.15 13.30 6.67
C ASP A 283 -22.01 12.37 7.13
N THR A 284 -20.89 12.92 7.61
CA THR A 284 -19.82 12.12 8.26
C THR A 284 -20.35 11.37 9.48
N GLY A 285 -21.12 12.06 10.34
CA GLY A 285 -21.74 11.41 11.50
C GLY A 285 -22.80 10.37 11.12
N GLU A 286 -23.31 10.40 9.89
CA GLU A 286 -24.22 9.41 9.35
C GLU A 286 -23.48 8.16 8.91
N ALA A 287 -22.35 8.28 8.19
CA ALA A 287 -21.50 7.17 7.79
C ALA A 287 -20.99 6.36 8.99
N ILE A 288 -20.35 7.04 9.96
CA ILE A 288 -19.82 6.42 11.19
C ILE A 288 -20.89 5.65 11.98
N VAL A 289 -22.13 6.16 12.00
CA VAL A 289 -23.22 5.48 12.72
C VAL A 289 -23.67 4.22 11.99
N ASP A 290 -23.71 4.25 10.66
CA ASP A 290 -24.15 3.09 9.89
C ASP A 290 -23.16 1.93 10.06
N GLU A 291 -21.87 2.23 10.05
CA GLU A 291 -20.77 1.31 10.37
C GLU A 291 -20.86 0.74 11.80
N LEU A 292 -20.97 1.62 12.80
CA LEU A 292 -21.18 1.24 14.20
C LEU A 292 -22.38 0.29 14.36
N VAL A 293 -23.49 0.56 13.66
CA VAL A 293 -24.69 -0.28 13.75
C VAL A 293 -24.43 -1.64 13.09
N CYS A 294 -23.71 -1.68 11.99
CA CYS A 294 -23.34 -2.91 11.29
C CYS A 294 -22.49 -3.84 12.14
N GLN A 295 -21.48 -3.30 12.82
CA GLN A 295 -20.66 -4.05 13.79
C GLN A 295 -21.51 -4.60 14.96
N GLN A 296 -22.55 -3.87 15.37
CA GLN A 296 -23.35 -4.18 16.58
C GLN A 296 -24.53 -5.13 16.33
N TYR A 297 -25.04 -5.27 15.09
CA TYR A 297 -26.21 -6.08 14.77
C TYR A 297 -25.92 -7.07 13.63
N PRO A 298 -25.55 -8.33 13.94
CA PRO A 298 -25.22 -9.32 12.91
C PRO A 298 -26.39 -9.62 11.96
N GLY A 299 -26.23 -9.36 10.66
CA GLY A 299 -27.21 -9.70 9.62
C GLY A 299 -28.37 -8.70 9.42
N THR A 300 -28.17 -7.42 9.72
CA THR A 300 -29.10 -6.36 9.29
C THR A 300 -28.89 -6.03 7.81
N SER A 301 -29.95 -5.58 7.14
CA SER A 301 -29.89 -5.18 5.73
C SER A 301 -29.26 -3.80 5.57
N GLY A 302 -28.27 -3.64 4.69
CA GLY A 302 -27.61 -2.36 4.42
C GLY A 302 -26.15 -2.27 4.86
N CYS A 303 -25.65 -3.30 5.55
CA CYS A 303 -24.23 -3.42 5.86
C CYS A 303 -23.44 -3.99 4.67
N PRO A 304 -22.22 -3.52 4.40
CA PRO A 304 -21.30 -4.24 3.52
C PRO A 304 -21.19 -5.67 4.05
N THR A 305 -21.56 -6.62 3.21
CA THR A 305 -21.70 -8.02 3.63
C THR A 305 -20.32 -8.64 3.65
N THR A 306 -19.65 -8.59 4.80
CA THR A 306 -18.69 -9.64 5.16
C THR A 306 -19.49 -10.93 5.17
N THR A 307 -19.33 -11.76 4.14
CA THR A 307 -19.98 -13.07 4.10
C THR A 307 -19.28 -13.98 5.11
N THR A 308 -19.64 -13.84 6.40
CA THR A 308 -19.24 -14.77 7.44
C THR A 308 -20.01 -16.07 7.20
N THR A 309 -19.42 -16.96 6.41
CA THR A 309 -19.93 -18.32 6.26
C THR A 309 -19.68 -19.03 7.58
N THR A 310 -20.76 -19.30 8.32
CA THR A 310 -20.74 -20.15 9.51
C THR A 310 -19.98 -21.45 9.24
N THR A 311 -18.86 -21.66 9.92
CA THR A 311 -18.23 -22.98 10.04
C THR A 311 -19.13 -23.90 10.85
N THR A 312 -20.12 -24.49 10.19
CA THR A 312 -20.32 -25.93 10.40
C THR A 312 -19.20 -26.61 9.64
N THR A 313 -18.50 -27.54 10.27
CA THR A 313 -17.52 -28.43 9.63
C THR A 313 -18.22 -29.25 8.55
N THR A 314 -18.40 -28.63 7.39
CA THR A 314 -18.68 -29.27 6.12
C THR A 314 -17.65 -28.70 5.15
N THR A 315 -16.84 -29.59 4.61
CA THR A 315 -15.77 -29.28 3.65
C THR A 315 -16.27 -28.31 2.58
N LEU A 316 -15.66 -27.12 2.46
CA LEU A 316 -15.87 -26.19 1.35
C LEU A 316 -15.75 -26.95 0.02
N PRO A 317 -16.61 -26.67 -0.98
CA PRO A 317 -16.46 -27.21 -2.31
C PRO A 317 -15.06 -26.90 -2.84
N ALA A 318 -14.57 -27.78 -3.73
CA ALA A 318 -13.33 -27.51 -4.45
C ALA A 318 -13.47 -26.21 -5.25
N CYS A 319 -12.45 -25.37 -5.24
CA CYS A 319 -12.31 -24.24 -6.15
C CYS A 319 -11.12 -24.55 -7.04
N CYS A 320 -11.27 -24.35 -8.36
CA CYS A 320 -10.19 -24.57 -9.31
C CYS A 320 -9.60 -26.00 -9.25
N GLY A 321 -10.42 -27.00 -8.91
CA GLY A 321 -9.97 -28.39 -8.76
C GLY A 321 -9.26 -28.72 -7.42
N PHE A 322 -8.95 -27.71 -6.59
CA PHE A 322 -8.30 -27.92 -5.29
C PHE A 322 -9.32 -28.21 -4.18
N ALA A 323 -9.08 -29.27 -3.42
CA ALA A 323 -9.88 -29.61 -2.24
C ALA A 323 -9.71 -28.57 -1.10
N ASN A 324 -10.61 -28.58 -0.12
CA ASN A 324 -10.52 -27.80 1.13
C ASN A 324 -10.50 -26.26 0.93
N GLY A 325 -11.36 -25.75 0.05
CA GLY A 325 -11.57 -24.30 -0.11
C GLY A 325 -10.55 -23.60 -1.01
N GLY A 326 -10.01 -24.31 -2.01
CA GLY A 326 -9.23 -23.72 -3.10
C GLY A 326 -7.75 -23.42 -2.76
N PRO A 327 -6.98 -22.98 -3.77
CA PRO A 327 -5.60 -22.54 -3.58
C PRO A 327 -5.56 -21.26 -2.72
N LYS A 328 -4.48 -21.08 -1.94
CA LYS A 328 -4.31 -19.93 -1.03
C LYS A 328 -3.36 -18.86 -1.55
N GLN A 329 -2.49 -19.24 -2.46
CA GLN A 329 -1.49 -18.37 -3.06
C GLN A 329 -1.37 -18.68 -4.55
N LEU A 330 -1.10 -17.64 -5.33
CA LEU A 330 -0.61 -17.76 -6.69
C LEU A 330 0.86 -17.35 -6.70
N ARG A 331 1.70 -18.19 -7.31
CA ARG A 331 3.15 -18.00 -7.36
C ARG A 331 3.56 -17.69 -8.79
N PHE A 332 4.23 -16.56 -8.98
CA PHE A 332 4.99 -16.27 -10.20
C PHE A 332 6.47 -16.52 -9.94
N GLU A 333 7.15 -17.13 -10.89
CA GLU A 333 8.61 -17.30 -10.88
C GLU A 333 9.13 -16.95 -12.27
N THR A 334 10.01 -15.96 -12.36
CA THR A 334 10.58 -15.57 -13.66
C THR A 334 11.50 -16.65 -14.19
N THR A 335 11.43 -16.91 -15.49
CA THR A 335 12.30 -17.85 -16.17
C THR A 335 13.04 -17.18 -17.32
N VAL A 336 13.93 -17.92 -17.98
CA VAL A 336 14.65 -17.40 -19.14
C VAL A 336 13.70 -17.38 -20.34
N GLY A 337 13.40 -16.18 -20.83
CA GLY A 337 12.61 -15.99 -22.03
C GLY A 337 13.29 -16.47 -23.31
N THR A 338 12.49 -17.04 -24.21
CA THR A 338 12.93 -17.36 -25.58
C THR A 338 11.85 -16.95 -26.58
N GLY A 339 12.26 -16.52 -27.78
CA GLY A 339 11.34 -16.07 -28.82
C GLY A 339 10.97 -14.59 -28.72
N ASP A 340 9.85 -14.27 -29.37
CA ASP A 340 9.35 -12.91 -29.55
C ASP A 340 8.03 -12.74 -28.77
N CYS A 341 8.00 -11.79 -27.85
CA CYS A 341 6.87 -11.45 -27.01
C CYS A 341 6.20 -10.15 -27.43
N GLY A 342 6.72 -9.44 -28.42
CA GLY A 342 6.13 -8.18 -28.85
C GLY A 342 6.72 -7.66 -30.14
N THR A 343 6.21 -6.51 -30.56
CA THR A 343 6.67 -5.80 -31.76
C THR A 343 6.60 -4.29 -31.60
N VAL A 344 7.54 -3.61 -32.24
CA VAL A 344 7.53 -2.15 -32.45
C VAL A 344 7.53 -1.91 -33.96
N PRO A 345 6.42 -1.46 -34.57
CA PRO A 345 6.40 -1.06 -35.96
C PRO A 345 7.29 0.16 -36.18
N VAL A 346 8.19 0.08 -37.16
CA VAL A 346 9.01 1.20 -37.62
C VAL A 346 8.95 1.28 -39.15
N GLY A 347 9.42 2.37 -39.73
CA GLY A 347 9.36 2.64 -41.17
C GLY A 347 10.08 1.62 -42.04
N THR A 348 10.97 0.81 -41.46
CA THR A 348 11.70 -0.27 -42.15
C THR A 348 11.09 -1.67 -41.96
N GLY A 349 10.04 -1.82 -41.15
CA GLY A 349 9.41 -3.09 -40.79
C GLY A 349 9.13 -3.18 -39.29
N ALA A 350 8.53 -4.29 -38.83
CA ALA A 350 8.34 -4.50 -37.39
C ALA A 350 9.65 -5.01 -36.74
N VAL A 351 10.05 -4.41 -35.62
CA VAL A 351 11.14 -4.89 -34.76
C VAL A 351 10.55 -5.77 -33.67
N ASN A 352 11.05 -6.99 -33.51
CA ASN A 352 10.55 -7.92 -32.49
C ASN A 352 11.12 -7.59 -31.11
N LEU A 353 10.26 -7.62 -30.10
CA LEU A 353 10.62 -7.53 -28.70
C LEU A 353 10.79 -8.94 -28.15
N ARG A 354 12.02 -9.29 -27.76
CA ARG A 354 12.37 -10.59 -27.18
C ARG A 354 11.66 -10.85 -25.84
N CYS A 355 11.19 -12.07 -25.65
CA CYS A 355 10.74 -12.55 -24.36
C CYS A 355 11.86 -12.50 -23.31
N GLY A 356 11.56 -12.00 -22.10
CA GLY A 356 12.57 -11.78 -21.04
C GLY A 356 13.45 -10.54 -21.28
N GLY A 357 13.08 -9.70 -22.26
CA GLY A 357 13.75 -8.44 -22.55
C GLY A 357 13.12 -7.26 -21.81
N LEU A 358 13.97 -6.39 -21.29
CA LEU A 358 13.60 -5.06 -20.80
C LEU A 358 14.06 -4.01 -21.82
N TYR A 359 13.11 -3.23 -22.31
CA TYR A 359 13.32 -2.12 -23.23
C TYR A 359 12.91 -0.82 -22.58
N PHE A 360 13.65 0.25 -22.86
CA PHE A 360 13.35 1.56 -22.31
C PHE A 360 13.93 2.69 -23.17
N GLY A 361 13.37 3.88 -22.99
CA GLY A 361 13.80 5.09 -23.68
C GLY A 361 13.17 5.27 -25.08
N GLY A 362 13.44 6.44 -25.65
CA GLY A 362 13.02 6.89 -26.97
C GLY A 362 13.91 6.40 -28.10
N SER A 363 14.84 7.23 -28.60
CA SER A 363 15.63 6.89 -29.80
C SER A 363 17.13 7.20 -29.75
N GLY A 364 17.68 7.61 -28.61
CA GLY A 364 19.10 8.00 -28.49
C GLY A 364 19.79 7.43 -27.27
N GLU A 365 19.23 6.37 -26.72
CA GLU A 365 19.75 5.61 -25.60
C GLU A 365 21.07 4.98 -26.02
N THR A 366 22.11 5.13 -25.20
CA THR A 366 23.43 4.53 -25.47
C THR A 366 23.53 3.14 -24.86
N VAL A 367 22.63 2.81 -23.93
CA VAL A 367 22.53 1.48 -23.33
C VAL A 367 22.06 0.48 -24.40
N PRO A 368 22.79 -0.63 -24.63
CA PRO A 368 22.36 -1.66 -25.57
C PRO A 368 21.02 -2.27 -25.15
N LEU A 369 20.05 -2.38 -26.06
CA LEU A 369 18.74 -2.99 -25.76
C LEU A 369 18.53 -4.31 -26.55
N PRO A 370 17.77 -5.27 -26.00
CA PRO A 370 17.20 -5.27 -24.66
C PRO A 370 18.22 -5.54 -23.55
N GLN A 371 17.89 -5.09 -22.35
CA GLN A 371 18.51 -5.60 -21.12
C GLN A 371 17.88 -6.94 -20.74
N ALA A 372 18.70 -7.87 -20.26
CA ALA A 372 18.22 -9.18 -19.83
C ALA A 372 17.56 -9.06 -18.45
N VAL A 373 16.30 -9.49 -18.34
CA VAL A 373 15.60 -9.56 -17.06
C VAL A 373 16.17 -10.73 -16.24
N PRO A 374 16.45 -10.56 -14.94
CA PRO A 374 16.89 -11.66 -14.08
C PRO A 374 15.81 -12.75 -13.95
N ASP A 375 16.21 -14.01 -14.10
CA ASP A 375 15.35 -15.17 -13.84
C ASP A 375 15.36 -15.55 -12.34
N LYS A 376 14.50 -16.51 -11.97
CA LYS A 376 14.28 -17.04 -10.61
C LYS A 376 13.75 -16.02 -9.60
N GLY A 377 13.30 -14.85 -10.06
CA GLY A 377 12.56 -13.92 -9.22
C GLY A 377 11.19 -14.50 -8.89
N VAL A 378 10.88 -14.63 -7.60
CA VAL A 378 9.60 -15.21 -7.15
C VAL A 378 8.71 -14.11 -6.59
N SER A 379 7.42 -14.16 -6.89
CA SER A 379 6.42 -13.26 -6.30
C SER A 379 5.17 -14.05 -5.94
N PHE A 380 4.77 -13.99 -4.67
CA PHE A 380 3.54 -14.59 -4.19
C PHE A 380 2.43 -13.56 -4.09
N PHE A 381 1.26 -13.91 -4.58
CA PHE A 381 0.01 -13.21 -4.32
C PHE A 381 -0.89 -14.10 -3.48
N LYS A 382 -1.55 -13.53 -2.47
CA LYS A 382 -2.58 -14.27 -1.73
C LYS A 382 -3.87 -14.25 -2.54
N ILE A 383 -4.56 -15.37 -2.54
CA ILE A 383 -5.86 -15.49 -3.18
C ILE A 383 -6.91 -15.13 -2.12
N THR A 384 -7.54 -13.97 -2.28
CA THR A 384 -8.54 -13.46 -1.32
C THR A 384 -9.93 -14.00 -1.61
N SER A 385 -10.22 -14.33 -2.88
CA SER A 385 -11.47 -14.98 -3.26
C SER A 385 -11.28 -15.83 -4.52
N CYS A 386 -12.19 -16.80 -4.67
CA CYS A 386 -12.27 -17.66 -5.84
C CYS A 386 -13.73 -17.83 -6.25
N ASP A 387 -14.04 -17.54 -7.50
CA ASP A 387 -15.32 -17.82 -8.13
C ASP A 387 -15.19 -19.12 -8.94
N ASP A 388 -15.69 -20.23 -8.40
CA ASP A 388 -15.61 -21.52 -9.09
C ASP A 388 -16.57 -21.61 -10.30
N THR A 389 -17.55 -20.72 -10.44
CA THR A 389 -18.41 -20.69 -11.64
C THR A 389 -17.67 -20.02 -12.79
N ALA A 390 -17.03 -18.89 -12.52
CA ALA A 390 -16.25 -18.14 -13.51
C ALA A 390 -14.79 -18.61 -13.62
N LYS A 391 -14.33 -19.51 -12.75
CA LYS A 391 -12.93 -19.93 -12.57
C LYS A 391 -11.97 -18.79 -12.23
N GLY A 392 -12.53 -17.68 -11.72
CA GLY A 392 -11.80 -16.47 -11.38
C GLY A 392 -11.14 -16.52 -10.01
N LEU A 393 -9.96 -15.92 -9.91
CA LEU A 393 -9.19 -15.69 -8.70
C LEU A 393 -9.04 -14.19 -8.47
N THR A 394 -9.23 -13.73 -7.24
CA THR A 394 -8.87 -12.36 -6.83
C THR A 394 -7.56 -12.40 -6.06
N LEU A 395 -6.62 -11.56 -6.47
CA LEU A 395 -5.26 -11.54 -5.95
C LEU A 395 -5.03 -10.26 -5.13
N ALA A 396 -4.39 -10.42 -3.97
CA ALA A 396 -3.91 -9.32 -3.16
C ALA A 396 -2.44 -9.52 -2.77
N ARG A 397 -1.82 -8.47 -2.24
CA ARG A 397 -0.43 -8.53 -1.78
C ARG A 397 -0.21 -9.61 -0.73
N THR A 398 0.93 -10.31 -0.80
CA THR A 398 1.45 -11.06 0.34
C THR A 398 2.41 -10.20 1.16
N VAL A 399 2.41 -10.40 2.47
CA VAL A 399 3.32 -9.75 3.41
C VAL A 399 4.38 -10.73 3.90
N LYS A 400 5.50 -10.25 4.45
CA LYS A 400 6.62 -11.12 4.89
C LYS A 400 6.24 -12.14 5.99
N THR A 401 5.14 -11.93 6.70
CA THR A 401 4.64 -12.84 7.74
C THR A 401 3.68 -13.91 7.20
N ASP A 402 3.30 -13.84 5.93
CA ASP A 402 2.47 -14.87 5.32
C ASP A 402 3.25 -16.20 5.20
N PRO A 403 2.58 -17.36 5.38
CA PRO A 403 3.24 -18.67 5.33
C PRO A 403 4.00 -18.91 4.02
N GLY A 404 5.28 -19.30 4.13
CA GLY A 404 6.13 -19.62 2.97
C GLY A 404 6.65 -18.42 2.19
N VAL A 405 6.41 -17.19 2.68
CA VAL A 405 6.81 -15.95 2.03
C VAL A 405 8.01 -15.33 2.79
N SER A 406 8.89 -14.64 2.06
CA SER A 406 10.04 -13.90 2.60
C SER A 406 10.10 -12.49 1.99
N ILE A 407 11.02 -11.63 2.45
CA ILE A 407 11.23 -10.31 1.82
C ILE A 407 11.61 -10.42 0.33
N ARG A 408 12.18 -11.56 -0.09
CA ARG A 408 12.58 -11.82 -1.49
C ARG A 408 11.43 -12.29 -2.37
N THR A 409 10.29 -12.62 -1.78
CA THR A 409 9.17 -13.30 -2.47
C THR A 409 7.79 -12.71 -2.19
N CYS A 410 7.66 -11.79 -1.23
CA CYS A 410 6.43 -11.06 -0.95
C CYS A 410 6.16 -9.97 -1.99
N THR A 411 4.97 -9.38 -1.94
CA THR A 411 4.55 -8.29 -2.84
C THR A 411 4.02 -7.08 -2.06
N ASP A 412 4.57 -6.83 -0.89
CA ASP A 412 4.19 -5.76 0.02
C ASP A 412 5.09 -4.51 -0.17
N PRO A 413 4.51 -3.31 -0.38
CA PRO A 413 5.29 -2.08 -0.46
C PRO A 413 5.72 -1.56 0.92
N THR A 414 5.21 -2.16 2.00
CA THR A 414 5.48 -1.77 3.38
C THR A 414 6.18 -2.89 4.16
N GLY A 415 6.97 -2.49 5.14
CA GLY A 415 7.74 -3.42 5.96
C GLY A 415 8.56 -2.66 7.00
N ILE A 416 8.84 -3.32 8.12
CA ILE A 416 9.55 -2.70 9.24
C ILE A 416 11.02 -3.13 9.22
N CYS A 417 11.93 -2.17 9.28
CA CYS A 417 13.36 -2.40 9.51
C CYS A 417 13.60 -2.87 10.95
N THR A 418 14.47 -3.86 11.12
CA THR A 418 14.94 -4.28 12.44
C THR A 418 16.45 -4.36 12.41
N ALA A 419 17.15 -3.78 13.39
CA ALA A 419 18.58 -3.97 13.51
C ALA A 419 18.92 -5.48 13.57
N ALA A 420 19.82 -5.96 12.69
CA ALA A 420 20.34 -7.33 12.73
C ALA A 420 21.00 -7.64 14.08
N ALA A 421 21.20 -8.89 14.49
CA ALA A 421 22.07 -9.17 15.65
C ALA A 421 23.56 -8.95 15.29
N PRO A 422 24.42 -8.42 16.20
CA PRO A 422 25.85 -8.28 15.91
C PRO A 422 26.49 -9.66 15.68
N GLY A 423 27.21 -9.83 14.58
CA GLY A 423 27.95 -11.05 14.26
C GLY A 423 29.20 -11.25 15.13
N THR A 424 29.86 -12.41 14.99
CA THR A 424 31.18 -12.69 15.60
C THR A 424 32.30 -12.40 14.59
N CYS A 425 33.36 -11.73 15.03
CA CYS A 425 34.50 -11.29 14.21
C CYS A 425 35.56 -12.40 14.16
N ASP A 426 35.87 -12.90 12.96
CA ASP A 426 36.96 -13.84 12.74
C ASP A 426 38.30 -13.07 12.77
N THR A 427 39.13 -13.37 13.76
CA THR A 427 40.40 -12.65 14.00
C THR A 427 41.53 -13.05 13.07
N ASN A 428 41.35 -14.08 12.23
CA ASN A 428 42.35 -14.48 11.22
C ASN A 428 42.08 -13.84 9.86
N THR A 429 40.81 -13.67 9.49
CA THR A 429 40.39 -13.13 8.19
C THR A 429 39.90 -11.68 8.26
N PHE A 430 39.72 -11.12 9.46
CA PHE A 430 39.13 -9.80 9.69
C PHE A 430 37.75 -9.63 9.05
N THR A 431 36.96 -10.71 9.01
CA THR A 431 35.61 -10.75 8.43
C THR A 431 34.56 -11.00 9.50
N CYS A 432 33.42 -10.33 9.40
CA CYS A 432 32.25 -10.60 10.23
C CYS A 432 31.43 -11.78 9.67
N THR A 433 30.88 -12.60 10.56
CA THR A 433 29.91 -13.66 10.21
C THR A 433 28.51 -13.12 9.88
N GLY A 434 28.34 -11.79 9.95
CA GLY A 434 27.16 -10.99 9.57
C GLY A 434 27.60 -9.61 9.04
N SER A 435 26.72 -8.58 9.05
CA SER A 435 27.10 -7.22 8.62
C SER A 435 28.02 -6.50 9.63
N GLY A 436 28.81 -5.52 9.15
CA GLY A 436 29.67 -4.66 9.97
C GLY A 436 31.18 -4.80 9.71
N ILE A 437 31.97 -3.99 10.43
CA ILE A 437 33.45 -3.97 10.33
C ILE A 437 34.05 -4.70 11.55
N CYS A 438 34.97 -5.64 11.28
CA CYS A 438 35.65 -6.44 12.30
C CYS A 438 36.86 -5.66 12.84
N THR A 439 36.67 -5.01 13.99
CA THR A 439 37.74 -4.25 14.69
C THR A 439 37.97 -4.87 16.07
N SER A 440 39.21 -5.30 16.34
CA SER A 440 39.65 -5.83 17.65
C SER A 440 38.81 -7.00 18.21
N GLY A 441 38.38 -7.93 17.36
CA GLY A 441 37.67 -9.15 17.80
C GLY A 441 36.16 -8.96 18.02
N THR A 442 35.62 -7.79 17.68
CA THR A 442 34.19 -7.46 17.76
C THR A 442 33.70 -6.88 16.44
N CYS A 443 32.51 -7.31 15.98
CA CYS A 443 31.83 -6.68 14.86
C CYS A 443 31.10 -5.43 15.37
N THR A 444 31.57 -4.26 14.95
CA THR A 444 30.98 -2.97 15.30
C THR A 444 30.14 -2.43 14.16
N ARG A 445 28.96 -1.88 14.49
CA ARG A 445 28.16 -1.02 13.61
C ARG A 445 28.64 0.41 13.74
N GLY A 446 28.73 1.13 12.62
CA GLY A 446 28.99 2.55 12.66
C GLY A 446 29.16 3.15 11.27
N LEU A 447 28.78 4.43 11.16
CA LEU A 447 29.09 5.37 10.10
C LEU A 447 30.41 5.04 9.43
N VAL A 448 30.39 5.08 8.09
CA VAL A 448 31.56 5.11 7.22
C VAL A 448 32.74 5.86 7.91
N GLY A 449 33.69 5.10 8.47
CA GLY A 449 35.00 5.62 8.89
C GLY A 449 35.21 6.14 10.32
N LEU A 450 34.34 5.90 11.32
CA LEU A 450 34.64 6.26 12.73
C LEU A 450 34.39 5.13 13.74
N SER A 451 35.28 4.99 14.74
CA SER A 451 35.25 3.93 15.76
C SER A 451 34.34 4.29 16.96
N CYS A 452 33.38 3.41 17.29
CA CYS A 452 32.54 3.53 18.49
C CYS A 452 33.28 3.05 19.75
N SER A 453 33.25 3.84 20.83
CA SER A 453 34.07 3.59 22.04
C SER A 453 33.30 3.07 23.26
N ALA A 454 31.96 3.08 23.25
CA ALA A 454 31.12 2.54 24.33
C ALA A 454 29.70 2.15 23.86
N GLY A 455 29.08 1.17 24.54
CA GLY A 455 27.80 0.53 24.19
C GLY A 455 26.56 1.43 24.01
N PRO A 456 26.40 2.59 24.67
CA PRO A 456 25.26 3.48 24.40
C PRO A 456 25.50 4.46 23.23
N ASP A 457 26.69 4.50 22.63
CA ASP A 457 26.98 5.32 21.42
C ASP A 457 26.70 4.56 20.10
N CYS A 458 26.11 3.36 20.18
CA CYS A 458 25.85 2.48 19.04
C CYS A 458 24.35 2.30 18.74
N ASP A 459 23.51 3.07 19.43
CA ASP A 459 22.05 3.03 19.36
C ASP A 459 21.56 4.43 18.96
N PHE A 460 21.52 4.69 17.66
CA PHE A 460 20.92 5.89 17.08
C PHE A 460 19.78 5.47 16.15
N ASP A 461 18.71 6.28 16.11
CA ASP A 461 17.71 6.24 15.05
C ASP A 461 18.43 6.35 13.70
N CYS A 462 18.00 5.57 12.69
CA CYS A 462 18.59 5.59 11.34
C CYS A 462 18.31 6.94 10.65
N GLY A 463 19.06 7.97 11.01
CA GLY A 463 18.86 9.34 10.55
C GLY A 463 19.21 9.55 9.09
N ASN A 464 19.97 8.64 8.48
CA ASN A 464 20.32 8.60 7.06
C ASN A 464 20.34 7.15 6.53
N ASP A 465 20.24 7.01 5.21
CA ASP A 465 20.26 5.75 4.44
C ASP A 465 21.46 4.80 4.72
N HIS A 466 22.50 5.29 5.39
CA HIS A 466 23.74 4.55 5.69
C HIS A 466 23.72 3.75 7.01
N ASP A 467 22.69 3.91 7.85
CA ASP A 467 22.70 3.38 9.23
C ASP A 467 21.88 2.09 9.42
N CYS A 468 21.11 1.68 8.41
CA CYS A 468 20.15 0.58 8.52
C CYS A 468 20.58 -0.64 7.68
N ASP A 469 21.26 -1.59 8.34
CA ASP A 469 21.95 -2.71 7.68
C ASP A 469 21.06 -3.85 7.13
N MET A 470 19.84 -4.10 7.66
CA MET A 470 19.06 -5.27 7.24
C MET A 470 17.53 -5.11 7.35
N CYS A 471 16.83 -5.29 6.24
CA CYS A 471 15.44 -5.75 6.23
C CYS A 471 15.41 -7.21 6.72
N THR A 472 14.49 -7.58 7.60
CA THR A 472 14.50 -8.85 8.36
C THR A 472 14.24 -10.15 7.57
N ALA A 473 14.93 -10.38 6.44
CA ALA A 473 15.46 -11.69 5.99
C ALA A 473 15.91 -11.65 4.51
N GLY A 474 17.10 -11.12 4.23
CA GLY A 474 17.75 -11.32 2.94
C GLY A 474 18.55 -10.09 2.57
N ASN A 475 19.84 -10.12 2.92
CA ASN A 475 20.80 -9.05 2.75
C ASN A 475 20.60 -8.36 1.39
N VAL A 476 20.52 -7.02 1.46
CA VAL A 476 20.50 -5.95 0.43
C VAL A 476 19.18 -5.64 -0.30
N GLY A 477 18.85 -4.33 -0.29
CA GLY A 477 17.73 -3.62 -0.93
C GLY A 477 16.55 -3.48 0.03
N ALA A 478 16.02 -2.32 0.42
CA ALA A 478 16.08 -0.95 -0.07
C ALA A 478 16.38 0.00 1.10
N HIS A 479 16.89 1.17 0.78
CA HIS A 479 17.20 2.24 1.72
C HIS A 479 16.09 2.48 2.77
N CYS A 480 16.50 2.78 4.01
CA CYS A 480 15.65 3.46 5.00
C CYS A 480 15.37 4.90 4.55
N ASN A 481 14.59 5.04 3.48
CA ASN A 481 14.41 6.30 2.80
C ASN A 481 13.89 7.39 3.76
N THR A 482 14.77 8.32 4.12
CA THR A 482 14.48 9.43 5.05
C THR A 482 13.57 10.51 4.45
N LEU A 483 13.31 10.47 3.13
CA LEU A 483 12.33 11.30 2.43
C LEU A 483 10.92 10.68 2.45
N LYS A 484 10.77 9.42 2.88
CA LYS A 484 9.48 8.72 3.02
C LYS A 484 9.03 8.63 4.48
N GLY A 485 8.87 9.80 5.11
CA GLY A 485 8.12 9.99 6.35
C GLY A 485 8.45 9.04 7.50
N GLY A 486 9.29 9.47 8.44
CA GLY A 486 9.26 9.07 9.86
C GLY A 486 9.54 7.62 10.30
N ASP A 487 9.21 6.59 9.50
CA ASP A 487 8.95 5.24 10.03
C ASP A 487 9.84 4.10 9.46
N HIS A 488 11.01 4.41 8.91
CA HIS A 488 12.05 3.40 8.56
C HIS A 488 11.50 2.14 7.85
N GLN A 489 10.86 2.32 6.69
CA GLN A 489 10.13 1.24 6.01
C GLN A 489 10.98 0.52 4.95
N CYS A 490 11.07 -0.82 5.00
CA CYS A 490 11.54 -1.68 3.90
C CYS A 490 10.37 -2.13 3.03
N SER A 491 10.60 -2.39 1.75
CA SER A 491 9.62 -3.03 0.86
C SER A 491 10.10 -4.40 0.39
N CYS A 492 9.20 -5.24 -0.11
CA CYS A 492 9.59 -6.52 -0.71
C CYS A 492 10.50 -6.32 -1.92
N LEU A 493 11.47 -7.21 -2.11
CA LEU A 493 12.37 -7.21 -3.26
C LEU A 493 11.65 -7.85 -4.47
N PHE A 494 11.96 -7.34 -5.66
CA PHE A 494 11.44 -7.87 -6.92
C PHE A 494 12.57 -8.45 -7.77
N GLY A 495 12.73 -9.78 -7.69
CA GLY A 495 13.79 -10.51 -8.39
C GLY A 495 15.21 -10.15 -7.94
N PRO A 496 16.25 -10.81 -8.48
CA PRO A 496 17.65 -10.46 -8.23
C PRO A 496 18.03 -9.05 -8.71
N PRO A 497 19.16 -8.47 -8.25
CA PRO A 497 19.68 -7.23 -8.79
C PRO A 497 19.89 -7.31 -10.31
N LEU A 498 19.51 -6.26 -11.02
CA LEU A 498 19.56 -6.16 -12.48
C LEU A 498 20.82 -5.38 -12.90
N PRO A 499 21.83 -6.04 -13.50
CA PRO A 499 22.98 -5.38 -14.08
C PRO A 499 22.61 -4.80 -15.45
N ILE A 500 22.92 -3.52 -15.66
CA ILE A 500 22.73 -2.83 -16.95
C ILE A 500 24.09 -2.33 -17.46
N PRO A 501 24.85 -3.19 -18.16
CA PRO A 501 26.14 -2.82 -18.73
C PRO A 501 25.95 -1.91 -19.96
N ASN A 502 26.70 -0.81 -20.01
CA ASN A 502 26.74 0.10 -21.14
C ASN A 502 28.12 0.05 -21.82
N ALA A 503 28.25 -0.74 -22.88
CA ALA A 503 29.51 -0.88 -23.61
C ALA A 503 29.94 0.39 -24.36
N GLY A 504 28.99 1.25 -24.75
CA GLY A 504 29.29 2.53 -25.41
C GLY A 504 29.80 3.59 -24.45
N VAL A 505 29.30 3.57 -23.21
CA VAL A 505 29.70 4.47 -22.12
C VAL A 505 29.86 3.65 -20.83
N PRO A 506 31.00 2.95 -20.63
CA PRO A 506 31.19 2.04 -19.48
C PRO A 506 30.91 2.68 -18.12
N ASN A 507 31.26 3.96 -17.97
CA ASN A 507 31.02 4.73 -16.75
C ASN A 507 29.54 5.00 -16.45
N ALA A 508 28.63 4.81 -17.41
CA ALA A 508 27.19 4.96 -17.27
C ALA A 508 26.47 3.63 -16.96
N SER A 509 27.22 2.53 -16.75
CA SER A 509 26.67 1.23 -16.40
C SER A 509 26.14 1.24 -14.97
N THR A 510 25.01 0.59 -14.74
CA THR A 510 24.36 0.60 -13.42
C THR A 510 23.95 -0.77 -12.92
N CYS A 511 23.88 -0.89 -11.60
CA CYS A 511 23.19 -1.98 -10.93
C CYS A 511 21.85 -1.46 -10.43
N VAL A 512 20.76 -2.17 -10.69
CA VAL A 512 19.42 -1.78 -10.29
C VAL A 512 18.87 -2.78 -9.28
N ILE A 513 18.43 -2.29 -8.12
CA ILE A 513 17.69 -3.08 -7.15
C ILE A 513 16.21 -2.71 -7.29
N ASN A 514 15.38 -3.67 -7.67
CA ASN A 514 13.94 -3.46 -7.75
C ASN A 514 13.28 -3.88 -6.45
N THR A 515 12.44 -2.99 -5.92
CA THR A 515 11.55 -3.28 -4.79
C THR A 515 10.11 -2.97 -5.14
N ILE A 516 9.16 -3.47 -4.36
CA ILE A 516 7.74 -3.15 -4.52
C ILE A 516 7.49 -1.74 -3.98
N GLY A 517 7.01 -0.82 -4.81
CA GLY A 517 6.82 0.59 -4.44
C GLY A 517 5.35 0.99 -4.43
N ASN A 518 4.97 1.99 -3.62
CA ASN A 518 3.62 2.57 -3.61
C ASN A 518 3.58 4.04 -4.09
N GLN A 519 4.65 4.55 -4.69
CA GLN A 519 4.78 5.98 -5.04
C GLN A 519 3.71 6.51 -6.03
N PHE A 520 2.96 5.62 -6.68
CA PHE A 520 1.87 5.98 -7.60
C PHE A 520 0.47 5.96 -6.96
N ASN A 521 0.34 5.81 -5.63
CA ASN A 521 -0.94 5.57 -4.97
C ASN A 521 -1.72 4.41 -5.63
N THR A 522 -0.99 3.43 -6.15
CA THR A 522 -1.55 2.32 -6.91
C THR A 522 -1.62 1.11 -6.00
N THR A 523 -2.83 0.59 -5.82
CA THR A 523 -3.07 -0.60 -4.99
C THR A 523 -2.52 -1.85 -5.67
N ILE A 524 -1.68 -2.60 -4.94
CA ILE A 524 -1.21 -3.91 -5.39
C ILE A 524 -2.36 -4.89 -5.30
N SER A 525 -2.79 -5.34 -6.47
CA SER A 525 -3.98 -6.16 -6.65
C SER A 525 -3.85 -6.92 -7.96
N GLY A 526 -4.69 -7.92 -8.16
CA GLY A 526 -4.76 -8.60 -9.43
C GLY A 526 -5.97 -9.51 -9.54
N SER A 527 -6.08 -10.12 -10.70
CA SER A 527 -7.04 -11.17 -10.99
C SER A 527 -6.35 -12.29 -11.75
N GLY A 528 -6.89 -13.50 -11.62
CA GLY A 528 -6.46 -14.66 -12.39
C GLY A 528 -7.63 -15.54 -12.81
N ASP A 529 -7.37 -16.46 -13.73
CA ASP A 529 -8.29 -17.56 -14.06
C ASP A 529 -7.51 -18.86 -13.95
N CYS A 530 -8.03 -19.81 -13.18
CA CYS A 530 -7.31 -21.05 -12.90
C CYS A 530 -7.46 -22.13 -13.98
N VAL A 531 -8.32 -21.95 -14.98
CA VAL A 531 -8.49 -22.88 -16.10
C VAL A 531 -7.91 -22.28 -17.38
N ALA A 532 -8.16 -21.01 -17.64
CA ALA A 532 -7.55 -20.29 -18.76
C ALA A 532 -6.08 -19.91 -18.47
N GLY A 533 -5.71 -19.80 -17.19
CA GLY A 533 -4.37 -19.39 -16.76
C GLY A 533 -4.07 -17.92 -17.01
N THR A 534 -5.09 -17.12 -17.31
CA THR A 534 -4.91 -15.68 -17.53
C THR A 534 -4.63 -14.98 -16.21
N SER A 535 -3.82 -13.93 -16.22
CA SER A 535 -3.55 -13.13 -15.02
C SER A 535 -3.35 -11.66 -15.37
N THR A 536 -3.85 -10.78 -14.51
CA THR A 536 -3.57 -9.34 -14.54
C THR A 536 -3.15 -8.91 -13.14
N VAL A 537 -2.01 -8.24 -13.02
CA VAL A 537 -1.43 -7.86 -11.73
C VAL A 537 -0.91 -6.43 -11.80
N SER A 538 -1.34 -5.60 -10.86
CA SER A 538 -0.75 -4.29 -10.59
C SER A 538 0.36 -4.45 -9.57
N LEU A 539 1.62 -4.25 -9.99
CA LEU A 539 2.81 -4.43 -9.17
C LEU A 539 3.77 -3.24 -9.34
N PRO A 540 3.40 -2.03 -8.89
CA PRO A 540 4.29 -0.88 -8.94
C PRO A 540 5.65 -1.22 -8.28
N LEU A 541 6.72 -0.95 -9.00
CA LEU A 541 8.09 -1.12 -8.51
C LEU A 541 8.70 0.23 -8.15
N ASN A 542 9.69 0.20 -7.28
CA ASN A 542 10.67 1.25 -7.07
C ASN A 542 12.02 0.69 -7.48
N SER A 543 12.60 1.25 -8.55
CA SER A 543 13.90 0.84 -9.09
C SER A 543 14.99 1.74 -8.52
N GLU A 544 15.77 1.22 -7.59
CA GLU A 544 16.92 1.90 -6.99
C GLU A 544 18.14 1.72 -7.90
N VAL A 545 18.70 2.83 -8.37
CA VAL A 545 19.77 2.83 -9.35
C VAL A 545 21.11 3.19 -8.72
N TYR A 546 22.08 2.30 -8.93
CA TYR A 546 23.48 2.45 -8.52
C TYR A 546 24.37 2.61 -9.75
N LEU A 547 24.96 3.78 -9.92
CA LEU A 547 25.94 4.11 -10.94
C LEU A 547 27.33 3.59 -10.55
N THR A 548 27.55 2.31 -10.83
CA THR A 548 28.73 1.56 -10.38
C THR A 548 29.81 1.41 -11.45
N ALA A 549 29.51 1.75 -12.71
CA ALA A 549 30.39 1.53 -13.85
C ALA A 549 30.80 0.04 -13.98
N ASP A 550 32.10 -0.26 -14.08
CA ASP A 550 32.61 -1.63 -14.05
C ASP A 550 33.28 -1.92 -12.70
N LEU A 551 32.62 -2.73 -11.87
CA LEU A 551 33.15 -3.12 -10.56
C LEU A 551 34.26 -4.17 -10.66
N LEU A 552 34.32 -4.90 -11.77
CA LEU A 552 35.21 -6.05 -11.92
C LEU A 552 36.02 -6.00 -13.22
N PRO A 553 36.78 -4.93 -13.49
CA PRO A 553 37.57 -4.78 -14.71
C PRO A 553 38.70 -5.81 -14.83
N LYS A 554 39.11 -6.39 -13.70
CA LYS A 554 40.06 -7.50 -13.64
C LYS A 554 39.66 -8.49 -12.56
N ARG A 555 39.86 -9.78 -12.86
CA ARG A 555 39.53 -10.89 -11.96
C ARG A 555 40.65 -11.92 -11.86
N CYS A 556 40.71 -12.58 -10.72
CA CYS A 556 41.61 -13.72 -10.53
C CYS A 556 41.16 -14.93 -11.38
N SER A 557 42.06 -15.46 -12.22
CA SER A 557 41.80 -16.52 -13.21
C SER A 557 41.31 -17.85 -12.63
N ALA A 558 41.89 -18.25 -11.50
CA ALA A 558 41.53 -19.36 -10.64
C ALA A 558 42.58 -19.41 -9.52
N ALA A 559 42.18 -19.57 -8.27
CA ALA A 559 43.11 -19.76 -7.16
C ALA A 559 43.01 -21.22 -6.69
N THR A 560 44.10 -22.00 -6.76
CA THR A 560 44.16 -23.36 -6.20
C THR A 560 44.09 -23.38 -4.67
N THR A 561 44.21 -22.21 -4.01
CA THR A 561 44.23 -22.07 -2.56
C THR A 561 43.46 -20.80 -2.15
N GLY A 562 42.40 -20.91 -1.34
CA GLY A 562 41.73 -19.76 -0.70
C GLY A 562 40.41 -19.25 -1.30
N GLY A 563 39.94 -19.78 -2.42
CA GLY A 563 38.58 -19.47 -2.94
C GLY A 563 38.39 -18.07 -3.54
N LEU A 564 39.47 -17.41 -3.97
CA LEU A 564 39.48 -16.08 -4.61
C LEU A 564 39.26 -16.13 -6.14
N ALA A 565 38.79 -17.25 -6.69
CA ALA A 565 38.52 -17.34 -8.13
C ALA A 565 37.39 -16.38 -8.52
N GLY A 566 37.65 -15.48 -9.48
CA GLY A 566 36.70 -14.45 -9.90
C GLY A 566 36.66 -13.19 -9.02
N ALA A 567 37.40 -13.14 -7.90
CA ALA A 567 37.54 -11.96 -7.05
C ALA A 567 38.21 -10.79 -7.80
N SER A 568 37.92 -9.56 -7.37
CA SER A 568 38.53 -8.36 -7.95
C SER A 568 40.03 -8.34 -7.68
N CYS A 569 40.81 -7.84 -8.62
CA CYS A 569 42.26 -7.79 -8.45
C CYS A 569 42.89 -6.61 -9.19
N SER A 570 44.05 -6.18 -8.74
CA SER A 570 44.86 -5.17 -9.44
C SER A 570 46.18 -5.75 -9.96
N LEU A 571 46.71 -6.77 -9.29
CA LEU A 571 48.01 -7.40 -9.55
C LEU A 571 47.93 -8.93 -9.35
N ASN A 572 48.82 -9.69 -10.01
CA ASN A 572 48.89 -11.14 -9.85
C ASN A 572 49.13 -11.60 -8.40
N ALA A 573 49.76 -10.76 -7.58
CA ALA A 573 49.97 -11.03 -6.16
C ALA A 573 48.65 -11.15 -5.36
N ASN A 574 47.55 -10.54 -5.84
CA ASN A 574 46.22 -10.69 -5.24
C ASN A 574 45.57 -12.05 -5.53
N CYS A 575 46.17 -12.85 -6.42
CA CYS A 575 45.61 -14.12 -6.89
C CYS A 575 46.57 -15.30 -6.59
N PRO A 576 46.68 -15.76 -5.34
CA PRO A 576 47.52 -16.90 -4.99
C PRO A 576 47.18 -18.16 -5.81
N GLY A 577 48.14 -18.67 -6.56
CA GLY A 577 47.94 -19.83 -7.45
C GLY A 577 47.25 -19.53 -8.78
N GLY A 578 47.11 -18.25 -9.15
CA GLY A 578 46.54 -17.79 -10.42
C GLY A 578 47.18 -16.50 -10.93
N PHE A 579 46.49 -15.80 -11.83
CA PHE A 579 46.87 -14.46 -12.30
C PHE A 579 45.67 -13.51 -12.30
N CYS A 580 45.96 -12.21 -12.27
CA CYS A 580 44.97 -11.16 -12.38
C CYS A 580 44.76 -10.81 -13.85
N GLY A 581 43.69 -11.34 -14.45
CA GLY A 581 43.34 -11.13 -15.85
C GLY A 581 42.29 -10.05 -16.03
N SER A 582 42.25 -9.41 -17.19
CA SER A 582 41.15 -8.51 -17.56
C SER A 582 39.84 -9.27 -17.70
N ASP A 583 38.76 -8.71 -17.16
CA ASP A 583 37.42 -9.23 -17.42
C ASP A 583 36.95 -8.76 -18.80
N PRO A 584 36.42 -9.66 -19.65
CA PRO A 584 35.94 -9.28 -20.97
C PRO A 584 34.57 -8.60 -20.96
N ALA A 585 33.85 -8.59 -19.83
CA ALA A 585 32.52 -8.00 -19.69
C ALA A 585 32.54 -6.83 -18.69
N ILE A 586 31.61 -5.90 -18.88
CA ILE A 586 31.35 -4.82 -17.90
C ILE A 586 30.44 -5.36 -16.81
N GLN A 587 30.81 -5.12 -15.55
CA GLN A 587 30.20 -5.78 -14.41
C GLN A 587 29.68 -4.75 -13.41
N PRO A 588 28.50 -4.19 -13.66
CA PRO A 588 27.97 -3.12 -12.83
C PRO A 588 27.37 -3.64 -11.52
N CYS A 589 26.82 -4.85 -11.50
CA CYS A 589 26.45 -5.52 -10.25
C CYS A 589 27.55 -6.48 -9.79
N PRO A 590 27.73 -6.66 -8.48
CA PRO A 590 28.48 -7.79 -7.95
C PRO A 590 27.90 -9.13 -8.40
N ILE A 591 28.76 -10.12 -8.55
CA ILE A 591 28.39 -11.47 -8.98
C ILE A 591 28.41 -12.41 -7.78
N CYS A 592 27.38 -13.23 -7.63
CA CYS A 592 27.48 -14.41 -6.79
C CYS A 592 28.09 -15.54 -7.62
N ASN A 593 29.37 -15.85 -7.43
CA ASN A 593 30.06 -16.82 -8.26
C ASN A 593 29.42 -18.21 -8.12
N PRO A 594 28.89 -18.82 -9.19
CA PRO A 594 28.15 -20.07 -9.09
C PRO A 594 29.05 -21.28 -8.76
N THR A 595 30.37 -21.14 -8.91
CA THR A 595 31.35 -22.20 -8.57
C THR A 595 31.83 -22.10 -7.13
N THR A 596 32.16 -20.89 -6.67
CA THR A 596 32.70 -20.70 -5.31
C THR A 596 31.61 -20.42 -4.28
N LEU A 597 30.40 -20.05 -4.71
CA LEU A 597 29.29 -19.56 -3.88
C LEU A 597 29.70 -18.37 -3.01
N LYS A 598 30.56 -17.51 -3.58
CA LYS A 598 31.05 -16.30 -2.94
C LYS A 598 30.80 -15.07 -3.81
N CYS A 599 30.59 -13.93 -3.18
CA CYS A 599 30.46 -12.66 -3.87
C CYS A 599 31.79 -12.25 -4.51
N ASN A 600 31.72 -11.81 -5.76
CA ASN A 600 32.79 -11.14 -6.48
C ASN A 600 32.39 -9.67 -6.62
N GLY A 601 33.23 -8.77 -6.14
CA GLY A 601 32.96 -7.33 -6.15
C GLY A 601 31.96 -6.89 -5.07
N GLY A 602 31.81 -5.58 -4.93
CA GLY A 602 30.93 -4.96 -3.94
C GLY A 602 31.44 -5.08 -2.49
N PRO A 603 30.70 -4.53 -1.52
CA PRO A 603 31.09 -4.54 -0.11
C PRO A 603 31.21 -5.94 0.51
N ASN A 604 30.49 -6.94 -0.01
CA ASN A 604 30.52 -8.32 0.50
C ASN A 604 31.50 -9.23 -0.24
N GLU A 605 32.50 -8.71 -0.97
CA GLU A 605 33.44 -9.55 -1.71
C GLU A 605 34.06 -10.66 -0.84
N GLY A 606 33.99 -11.91 -1.33
CA GLY A 606 34.46 -13.11 -0.65
C GLY A 606 33.51 -13.71 0.39
N ALA A 607 32.42 -13.02 0.74
CA ALA A 607 31.35 -13.55 1.60
C ALA A 607 30.53 -14.62 0.86
N SER A 608 29.86 -15.49 1.63
CA SER A 608 29.02 -16.55 1.06
C SER A 608 27.76 -15.94 0.44
N CYS A 609 27.31 -16.49 -0.68
CA CYS A 609 26.10 -16.05 -1.37
C CYS A 609 25.36 -17.22 -2.02
N THR A 610 24.06 -17.04 -2.26
CA THR A 610 23.27 -17.91 -3.12
C THR A 610 22.98 -17.20 -4.44
N PRO A 611 23.29 -17.78 -5.61
CA PRO A 611 22.94 -17.18 -6.89
C PRO A 611 21.44 -16.89 -6.98
N GLY A 612 21.09 -15.61 -7.17
CA GLY A 612 19.70 -15.19 -7.29
C GLY A 612 19.11 -15.50 -8.67
N SER A 613 19.96 -15.59 -9.68
CA SER A 613 19.61 -15.85 -11.09
C SER A 613 20.44 -17.01 -11.66
N SER A 614 20.10 -17.47 -12.85
CA SER A 614 20.98 -18.25 -13.71
C SER A 614 21.97 -17.35 -14.44
N ALA A 615 22.99 -17.93 -15.09
CA ALA A 615 23.95 -17.19 -15.91
C ALA A 615 23.33 -16.77 -17.26
N VAL A 616 22.28 -15.95 -17.23
CA VAL A 616 21.53 -15.50 -18.42
C VAL A 616 22.36 -14.60 -19.33
N SER A 617 23.38 -13.94 -18.78
CA SER A 617 24.45 -13.27 -19.51
C SER A 617 25.76 -13.31 -18.71
N SER A 618 26.84 -12.76 -19.25
CA SER A 618 28.12 -12.63 -18.53
C SER A 618 28.03 -11.75 -17.29
N ALA A 619 26.99 -10.92 -17.16
CA ALA A 619 26.76 -10.06 -16.01
C ALA A 619 26.07 -10.76 -14.83
N PHE A 620 25.69 -12.02 -15.02
CA PHE A 620 24.96 -12.85 -14.07
C PHE A 620 25.80 -14.07 -13.62
N PRO A 621 25.47 -14.72 -12.49
CA PRO A 621 24.30 -14.45 -11.65
C PRO A 621 24.58 -13.41 -10.57
N THR A 622 23.64 -12.48 -10.44
CA THR A 622 23.58 -11.53 -9.34
C THR A 622 22.88 -12.16 -8.14
N SER A 623 23.12 -11.60 -6.97
CA SER A 623 22.40 -11.94 -5.77
C SER A 623 22.29 -10.72 -4.89
N HIS A 624 21.17 -10.59 -4.21
CA HIS A 624 21.05 -9.61 -3.14
C HIS A 624 22.05 -9.89 -2.02
N ASP A 625 22.53 -11.12 -1.82
CA ASP A 625 23.61 -11.38 -0.85
C ASP A 625 24.91 -10.61 -1.17
N CYS A 626 25.04 -10.09 -2.40
CA CYS A 626 26.17 -9.32 -2.91
C CYS A 626 25.74 -7.88 -3.28
N PRO A 627 25.75 -6.93 -2.32
CA PRO A 627 25.29 -5.55 -2.53
C PRO A 627 26.14 -4.78 -3.53
N PRO A 628 25.56 -3.94 -4.41
CA PRO A 628 26.36 -2.92 -5.09
C PRO A 628 26.99 -1.96 -4.06
N PRO A 629 28.11 -1.30 -4.39
CA PRO A 629 28.64 -0.22 -3.56
C PRO A 629 27.62 0.93 -3.43
N HIS A 630 27.43 1.41 -2.20
CA HIS A 630 26.41 2.40 -1.84
C HIS A 630 26.95 3.84 -1.84
N VAL A 631 28.11 4.07 -1.21
CA VAL A 631 28.65 5.44 -1.01
C VAL A 631 29.09 6.09 -2.32
N GLY A 632 28.35 7.13 -2.74
CA GLY A 632 28.70 7.96 -3.90
C GLY A 632 28.31 7.38 -5.27
N ALA A 633 27.62 6.24 -5.30
CA ALA A 633 27.13 5.59 -6.52
C ALA A 633 25.60 5.67 -6.68
N GLU A 634 24.85 6.03 -5.62
CA GLU A 634 23.39 6.10 -5.66
C GLU A 634 22.88 7.30 -6.48
N VAL A 635 22.03 7.00 -7.47
CA VAL A 635 21.34 8.02 -8.29
C VAL A 635 19.94 8.33 -7.72
N GLY A 636 19.28 7.32 -7.14
CA GLY A 636 17.97 7.42 -6.52
C GLY A 636 17.00 6.32 -6.95
N GLY A 637 15.83 6.28 -6.32
CA GLY A 637 14.72 5.38 -6.66
C GLY A 637 13.77 6.01 -7.67
N VAL A 638 13.43 5.27 -8.74
CA VAL A 638 12.42 5.69 -9.72
C VAL A 638 11.26 4.71 -9.76
N PRO A 639 10.02 5.21 -9.69
CA PRO A 639 8.87 4.35 -9.65
C PRO A 639 8.52 3.86 -11.07
N MET A 640 8.23 2.56 -11.18
CA MET A 640 7.86 1.88 -12.43
C MET A 640 6.45 1.28 -12.28
N PRO A 641 5.42 1.76 -12.99
CA PRO A 641 4.05 1.35 -12.76
C PRO A 641 3.74 0.07 -13.55
N PHE A 642 4.30 -1.07 -13.12
CA PHE A 642 4.05 -2.34 -13.79
C PHE A 642 2.57 -2.73 -13.65
N SER A 643 1.89 -2.76 -14.79
CA SER A 643 0.60 -3.39 -14.96
C SER A 643 0.82 -4.61 -15.84
N LEU A 644 1.05 -5.75 -15.20
CA LEU A 644 1.42 -7.00 -15.82
C LEU A 644 0.17 -7.75 -16.26
N THR A 645 0.18 -8.29 -17.47
CA THR A 645 -0.93 -9.09 -18.00
C THR A 645 -0.43 -10.25 -18.84
N THR A 646 -1.12 -11.39 -18.80
CA THR A 646 -0.91 -12.48 -19.76
C THR A 646 -1.61 -12.23 -21.11
N GLY A 647 -2.35 -11.12 -21.23
CA GLY A 647 -2.94 -10.66 -22.47
C GLY A 647 -2.01 -9.73 -23.25
N THR A 648 -2.57 -8.89 -24.11
CA THR A 648 -1.81 -7.88 -24.87
C THR A 648 -1.71 -6.57 -24.08
N ALA A 649 -0.49 -6.06 -23.92
CA ALA A 649 -0.22 -4.70 -23.46
C ALA A 649 0.25 -3.86 -24.65
N SER A 650 -0.31 -2.67 -24.84
CA SER A 650 0.10 -1.82 -25.94
C SER A 650 0.03 -0.35 -25.57
N LYS A 651 0.89 0.44 -26.22
CA LYS A 651 0.86 1.88 -26.14
C LYS A 651 1.05 2.48 -27.52
N THR A 652 0.25 3.48 -27.83
CA THR A 652 0.35 4.24 -29.08
C THR A 652 0.84 5.64 -28.77
N SER A 653 1.73 6.14 -29.61
CA SER A 653 2.26 7.47 -29.50
C SER A 653 1.25 8.55 -29.92
N PHE A 654 1.52 9.79 -29.54
CA PHE A 654 0.79 10.97 -29.97
C PHE A 654 1.77 12.08 -30.39
N SER A 655 1.23 13.14 -30.98
CA SER A 655 2.00 14.35 -31.35
C SER A 655 1.36 15.58 -30.73
N THR A 656 2.19 16.51 -30.25
CA THR A 656 1.74 17.74 -29.58
C THR A 656 1.87 18.98 -30.45
N GLY A 657 2.58 18.90 -31.58
CA GLY A 657 2.70 20.00 -32.55
C GLY A 657 3.88 19.85 -33.52
N SER A 658 4.34 20.99 -34.06
CA SER A 658 5.50 21.05 -34.98
C SER A 658 6.82 21.04 -34.20
N GLY A 659 7.74 20.14 -34.54
CA GLY A 659 9.10 20.08 -34.01
C GLY A 659 9.58 18.65 -33.79
N ASN A 660 10.90 18.44 -33.86
CA ASN A 660 11.50 17.10 -33.77
C ASN A 660 11.41 16.45 -32.38
N SER A 661 10.93 17.13 -31.35
CA SER A 661 10.69 16.56 -30.00
C SER A 661 9.19 16.47 -29.65
N LYS A 662 8.31 16.76 -30.62
CA LYS A 662 6.84 16.89 -30.46
C LYS A 662 6.02 15.84 -31.21
N SER A 663 6.66 14.78 -31.69
CA SER A 663 6.02 13.70 -32.46
C SER A 663 6.42 12.33 -31.92
N ASN A 664 5.61 11.30 -32.15
CA ASN A 664 5.87 9.94 -31.66
C ASN A 664 6.17 9.91 -30.14
N ILE A 665 5.38 10.66 -29.37
CA ILE A 665 5.49 10.73 -27.92
C ILE A 665 4.64 9.64 -27.28
N PHE A 666 5.24 8.78 -26.47
CA PHE A 666 4.58 7.80 -25.61
C PHE A 666 4.44 8.31 -24.17
N CYS A 667 5.44 9.06 -23.68
CA CYS A 667 5.56 9.45 -22.28
C CYS A 667 5.79 10.95 -22.13
N GLY A 668 4.73 11.74 -22.40
CA GLY A 668 4.79 13.19 -22.37
C GLY A 668 4.91 13.75 -20.95
N LEU A 669 5.87 14.64 -20.76
CA LEU A 669 6.04 15.46 -19.56
C LEU A 669 6.26 16.93 -19.96
N CYS A 670 5.82 17.83 -19.08
CA CYS A 670 5.98 19.25 -19.33
C CYS A 670 7.46 19.66 -19.22
N LYS A 671 7.95 20.32 -20.27
CA LYS A 671 9.35 20.65 -20.49
C LYS A 671 9.49 22.13 -20.82
N ASN A 672 10.59 22.71 -20.33
CA ASN A 672 11.07 23.99 -20.83
C ASN A 672 11.83 23.72 -22.15
N PRO A 673 11.40 24.25 -23.31
CA PRO A 673 12.07 23.98 -24.59
C PRO A 673 13.56 24.32 -24.63
N LEU A 674 14.01 25.24 -23.76
CA LEU A 674 15.40 25.67 -23.63
C LEU A 674 16.11 25.05 -22.40
N GLY A 675 15.45 24.14 -21.69
CA GLY A 675 15.93 23.55 -20.44
C GLY A 675 15.43 22.12 -20.23
N GLY A 676 15.28 21.72 -18.97
CA GLY A 676 14.87 20.38 -18.59
C GLY A 676 13.35 20.18 -18.46
N PHE A 677 12.98 18.98 -18.02
CA PHE A 677 11.62 18.63 -17.62
C PHE A 677 11.26 19.26 -16.27
N GLN A 678 9.97 19.51 -16.07
CA GLN A 678 9.46 20.09 -14.85
C GLN A 678 9.61 19.13 -13.66
N ASN A 679 10.18 19.62 -12.55
CA ASN A 679 10.31 18.88 -11.29
C ASN A 679 9.67 19.68 -10.14
N PRO A 680 8.61 19.17 -9.46
CA PRO A 680 7.89 17.93 -9.75
C PRO A 680 7.05 18.04 -11.04
N PRO A 681 6.71 16.91 -11.68
CA PRO A 681 5.94 16.92 -12.93
C PRO A 681 4.50 17.37 -12.67
N THR A 682 3.98 18.27 -13.52
CA THR A 682 2.55 18.63 -13.56
C THR A 682 2.03 18.55 -14.99
N PRO A 683 0.93 17.83 -15.27
CA PRO A 683 0.18 16.96 -14.36
C PRO A 683 1.02 15.77 -13.85
N ALA A 684 0.69 15.24 -12.67
CA ALA A 684 1.44 14.14 -12.06
C ALA A 684 1.50 12.88 -12.94
N ASN A 685 0.46 12.65 -13.75
CA ASN A 685 0.33 11.50 -14.67
C ASN A 685 0.86 11.79 -16.09
N GLY A 686 1.64 12.86 -16.27
CA GLY A 686 2.12 13.29 -17.57
C GLY A 686 1.13 14.17 -18.34
N CYS A 687 1.56 14.60 -19.52
CA CYS A 687 0.81 15.43 -20.44
C CYS A 687 0.62 14.70 -21.78
N THR A 688 -0.41 15.11 -22.50
CA THR A 688 -0.74 14.65 -23.86
C THR A 688 -0.85 15.79 -24.86
N SER A 689 -0.72 17.04 -24.39
CA SER A 689 -0.72 18.25 -25.20
C SER A 689 -0.05 19.41 -24.46
N ASP A 690 0.46 20.40 -25.21
CA ASP A 690 1.05 21.63 -24.64
C ASP A 690 0.07 22.39 -23.74
N ALA A 691 -1.24 22.27 -23.97
CA ALA A 691 -2.26 22.96 -23.18
C ALA A 691 -2.31 22.49 -21.71
N GLN A 692 -1.81 21.30 -21.40
CA GLN A 692 -1.70 20.78 -20.04
C GLN A 692 -0.47 21.30 -19.30
N CYS A 693 0.46 21.96 -20.02
CA CYS A 693 1.70 22.50 -19.50
C CYS A 693 1.53 24.00 -19.18
N THR A 694 0.82 24.26 -18.09
CA THR A 694 0.37 25.60 -17.70
C THR A 694 1.36 26.37 -16.83
N THR A 695 2.51 25.78 -16.49
CA THR A 695 3.50 26.35 -15.56
C THR A 695 4.72 26.88 -16.32
N PRO A 696 4.86 28.19 -16.56
CA PRO A 696 6.06 28.73 -17.21
C PRO A 696 7.33 28.47 -16.40
N PRO A 697 8.49 28.15 -17.03
CA PRO A 697 8.71 28.08 -18.48
C PRO A 697 8.36 26.73 -19.13
N PHE A 698 7.81 25.77 -18.37
CA PHE A 698 7.47 24.41 -18.83
C PHE A 698 6.15 24.41 -19.61
N THR A 699 6.24 24.76 -20.89
CA THR A 699 5.08 25.03 -21.76
C THR A 699 4.93 24.01 -22.89
N SER A 700 5.79 23.00 -22.89
CA SER A 700 5.90 22.04 -23.99
C SER A 700 5.70 20.63 -23.47
N CYS A 701 4.77 19.89 -24.07
CA CYS A 701 4.57 18.49 -23.74
C CYS A 701 5.42 17.61 -24.66
N GLU A 702 6.48 17.03 -24.09
CA GLU A 702 7.52 16.29 -24.82
C GLU A 702 7.95 15.04 -24.03
N GLN A 703 8.61 14.09 -24.69
CA GLN A 703 9.48 13.12 -24.03
C GLN A 703 10.94 13.45 -24.36
N ASN A 704 11.93 12.72 -23.82
CA ASN A 704 13.34 13.06 -24.07
C ASN A 704 13.68 13.05 -25.56
N LEU A 705 13.46 11.89 -26.20
CA LEU A 705 13.67 11.67 -27.62
C LEU A 705 12.47 10.95 -28.19
N ASN A 706 12.03 11.32 -29.40
CA ASN A 706 10.86 10.71 -30.04
C ASN A 706 11.01 9.20 -30.23
N GLY A 707 9.87 8.52 -30.36
CA GLY A 707 9.82 7.11 -30.69
C GLY A 707 10.10 6.23 -29.47
N ALA A 708 10.62 5.03 -29.71
CA ALA A 708 10.84 4.02 -28.70
C ALA A 708 12.04 3.11 -29.03
N PHE A 709 12.81 2.78 -28.00
CA PHE A 709 13.88 1.77 -28.00
C PHE A 709 14.90 1.90 -29.13
N GLY A 710 15.39 3.11 -29.41
CA GLY A 710 16.36 3.38 -30.48
C GLY A 710 15.72 3.69 -31.84
N HIS A 711 14.39 3.72 -31.92
CA HIS A 711 13.66 3.91 -33.18
C HIS A 711 12.81 5.21 -33.15
N PRO A 712 13.26 6.30 -33.77
CA PRO A 712 12.59 7.61 -33.70
C PRO A 712 11.23 7.63 -34.43
N ASP A 713 11.02 6.69 -35.32
CA ASP A 713 9.82 6.50 -36.14
C ASP A 713 8.86 5.45 -35.59
N ALA A 714 9.14 4.88 -34.40
CA ALA A 714 8.22 3.99 -33.70
C ALA A 714 6.95 4.75 -33.29
N ASP A 715 5.78 4.24 -33.68
CA ASP A 715 4.49 4.86 -33.36
C ASP A 715 3.65 4.05 -32.36
N THR A 716 3.95 2.77 -32.21
CA THR A 716 3.22 1.82 -31.37
C THR A 716 4.19 0.84 -30.74
N ILE A 717 3.93 0.46 -29.49
CA ILE A 717 4.60 -0.63 -28.79
C ILE A 717 3.53 -1.66 -28.47
N THR A 718 3.78 -2.92 -28.79
CA THR A 718 2.88 -4.02 -28.44
C THR A 718 3.69 -5.15 -27.83
N GLU A 719 3.30 -5.56 -26.63
CA GLU A 719 3.75 -6.80 -26.00
C GLU A 719 2.54 -7.72 -25.86
N VAL A 720 2.75 -9.02 -26.03
CA VAL A 720 1.76 -10.07 -26.05
C VAL A 720 2.21 -11.12 -25.05
N GLY A 721 1.47 -11.21 -23.95
CA GLY A 721 1.65 -12.27 -22.97
C GLY A 721 1.08 -13.60 -23.44
N GLU A 722 1.34 -14.61 -22.63
CA GLU A 722 0.82 -15.96 -22.82
C GLU A 722 0.19 -16.43 -21.51
N ALA A 723 -1.02 -16.97 -21.57
CA ALA A 723 -1.71 -17.48 -20.40
C ALA A 723 -1.14 -18.83 -19.97
N ALA A 724 -1.16 -19.10 -18.66
CA ALA A 724 -0.55 -20.30 -18.09
C ALA A 724 -1.27 -21.62 -18.45
N GLY A 725 -2.48 -21.54 -19.02
CA GLY A 725 -3.35 -22.71 -19.17
C GLY A 725 -3.93 -23.17 -17.83
N ASP A 726 -4.30 -24.45 -17.76
CA ASP A 726 -5.03 -25.01 -16.61
C ASP A 726 -4.11 -25.21 -15.40
N LEU A 727 -4.32 -24.40 -14.36
CA LEU A 727 -3.57 -24.38 -13.11
C LEU A 727 -4.17 -25.32 -12.04
N SER A 728 -5.20 -26.10 -12.36
CA SER A 728 -5.92 -26.94 -11.38
C SER A 728 -5.11 -28.12 -10.84
N ASP A 729 -3.98 -28.45 -11.47
CA ASP A 729 -3.06 -29.50 -11.02
C ASP A 729 -2.12 -29.07 -9.88
N GLY A 730 -2.05 -27.75 -9.59
CA GLY A 730 -1.14 -27.18 -8.59
C GLY A 730 0.33 -27.21 -8.98
N ALA A 731 0.65 -27.52 -10.23
CA ALA A 731 2.00 -27.45 -10.78
C ALA A 731 2.31 -26.04 -11.31
N GLN A 732 3.59 -25.78 -11.59
CA GLN A 732 3.98 -24.61 -12.36
C GLN A 732 3.72 -24.86 -13.84
N HIS A 733 3.18 -23.84 -14.51
CA HIS A 733 2.98 -23.82 -15.95
C HIS A 733 3.71 -22.63 -16.55
N ASN A 734 4.12 -22.77 -17.81
CA ASN A 734 4.73 -21.67 -18.55
C ASN A 734 3.68 -20.59 -18.81
N SER A 735 4.04 -19.35 -18.56
CA SER A 735 3.21 -18.17 -18.78
C SER A 735 4.11 -17.03 -19.22
N THR A 736 3.56 -15.96 -19.76
CA THR A 736 4.33 -14.74 -19.97
C THR A 736 3.47 -13.56 -19.58
N LEU A 737 3.93 -12.80 -18.58
CA LEU A 737 3.32 -11.53 -18.24
C LEU A 737 4.05 -10.39 -18.94
N VAL A 738 3.30 -9.47 -19.51
CA VAL A 738 3.85 -8.32 -20.23
C VAL A 738 3.35 -7.01 -19.67
N SER A 739 4.13 -5.95 -19.84
CA SER A 739 3.72 -4.58 -19.53
C SER A 739 4.39 -3.57 -20.45
N VAL A 740 3.67 -2.49 -20.75
CA VAL A 740 4.19 -1.29 -21.43
C VAL A 740 3.86 -0.09 -20.55
N PHE A 741 4.87 0.69 -20.18
CA PHE A 741 4.77 1.73 -19.14
C PHE A 741 5.56 2.99 -19.50
N CYS A 742 5.47 4.02 -18.66
CA CYS A 742 6.31 5.22 -18.75
C CYS A 742 7.35 5.25 -17.66
N ILE A 743 8.52 5.77 -18.01
CA ILE A 743 9.62 6.02 -17.10
C ILE A 743 9.80 7.53 -17.02
N SER A 744 9.69 8.06 -15.80
CA SER A 744 9.95 9.47 -15.48
C SER A 744 11.44 9.80 -15.56
N PRO A 745 11.84 11.08 -15.71
CA PRO A 745 13.24 11.46 -15.62
C PRO A 745 13.79 11.24 -14.20
N PHE A 746 15.07 10.94 -14.12
CA PHE A 746 15.85 10.94 -12.88
C PHE A 746 16.31 12.34 -12.50
N TYR A 747 16.20 13.30 -13.43
CA TYR A 747 16.72 14.66 -13.31
C TYR A 747 18.24 14.71 -13.16
N ASP A 748 18.92 13.66 -13.61
CA ASP A 748 20.36 13.61 -13.78
C ASP A 748 20.70 13.61 -15.27
N SER A 749 21.41 14.65 -15.71
CA SER A 749 21.69 14.85 -17.13
C SER A 749 22.51 13.73 -17.77
N MET A 750 23.38 13.05 -17.01
CA MET A 750 24.19 11.96 -17.54
C MET A 750 23.33 10.69 -17.69
N PHE A 751 22.52 10.39 -16.68
CA PHE A 751 21.66 9.23 -16.65
C PHE A 751 20.51 9.35 -17.66
N ASP A 752 19.75 10.43 -17.59
CA ASP A 752 18.59 10.67 -18.48
C ASP A 752 19.00 10.70 -19.95
N THR A 753 20.19 11.21 -20.28
CA THR A 753 20.70 11.19 -21.65
C THR A 753 21.08 9.78 -22.12
N ASN A 754 21.82 9.02 -21.31
CA ASN A 754 22.27 7.69 -21.71
C ASN A 754 21.14 6.65 -21.75
N TRP A 755 20.12 6.84 -20.92
CA TRP A 755 18.98 5.93 -20.77
C TRP A 755 17.72 6.39 -21.50
N GLY A 756 17.73 7.62 -22.04
CA GLY A 756 16.62 8.14 -22.84
C GLY A 756 15.40 8.52 -22.03
N PHE A 757 15.59 9.00 -20.80
CA PHE A 757 14.49 9.33 -19.88
C PHE A 757 14.13 10.82 -19.89
N PRO A 758 12.84 11.18 -19.82
CA PRO A 758 11.67 10.29 -19.83
C PRO A 758 11.41 9.64 -21.19
N GLY A 759 10.88 8.42 -21.14
CA GLY A 759 10.59 7.63 -22.33
C GLY A 759 9.70 6.41 -22.01
N PRO A 760 9.24 5.69 -23.05
CA PRO A 760 8.50 4.46 -22.87
C PRO A 760 9.38 3.36 -22.28
N GLY A 761 8.76 2.38 -21.64
CA GLY A 761 9.35 1.12 -21.24
C GLY A 761 8.46 -0.06 -21.65
N ALA A 762 9.07 -1.20 -21.96
CA ALA A 762 8.38 -2.45 -22.22
C ALA A 762 9.14 -3.60 -21.57
N VAL A 763 8.39 -4.55 -20.99
CA VAL A 763 8.97 -5.72 -20.34
C VAL A 763 8.08 -6.94 -20.57
N SER A 764 8.73 -8.09 -20.77
CA SER A 764 8.10 -9.41 -20.72
C SER A 764 8.77 -10.25 -19.63
N LEU A 765 7.95 -10.94 -18.84
CA LEU A 765 8.32 -11.79 -17.71
C LEU A 765 7.78 -13.21 -17.97
N PRO A 766 8.59 -14.08 -18.60
CA PRO A 766 8.29 -15.49 -18.80
C PRO A 766 8.48 -16.34 -17.54
#